data_AF-A0A1M6HEN8-F1
#
_entry.id   AF-A0A1M6HEN8-F1
#
_cell.length_a   1.000
_cell.length_b   1.000
_cell.length_c   1.000
_cell.angle_alpha   90.00
_cell.angle_beta   90.00
_cell.angle_gamma   90.00
#
_symmetry.space_group_name_H-M   'P 1'
#
loop_
_entity.id
_entity.type
_entity.pdbx_description
1 polymer ?
#
loop_
_entity_poly.entity_id
_entity_poly.type
_entity_poly.pdbx_seq_one_letter_code
_entity_poly.pdbx_strand_id
1 'polypeptide(L)'
;MRLLILFGRRFILAIVLFFVNMSFALSVETKDEQISLNNMMVLRLRITNNEHQNLKNVRIKYYLQNNNDLNVDIYDDAGKTITIDTINSEIIALTIAVGELPVGLFPYEAGMCFGIYRRDWGSYDKFANYSYVGSENFKSNTNVAVYVEDSLVYGLPVDFAEPEVLPNASSNTYPSGTKILKDSDNVIHFVWNQVGYAEMYRLVVYDKDTNMVYETETSRNMVPVALDTGTYYWKVESGNRYMPLPDAPSPTIKPGELNVISYITEEYEPVAVDSFDVETLRGAKDTPLLYMNYGEYTPYRNWDHVDETIFFNPEEVVGARCWAIAIQMMYRYYKKKLTGINDDGDLTQDEIAMYVKAENDNIYEPFQLYDGGLVEEDKKGLKWALNLSEDDIHLHKIGEDNLSNHKERIKFFIQNRMPVFIASSGTRHVMVVCGFQEFSNGNFYLKRLNADNYGTVDWIEWKTVLQESSRNLDTYIAVETPRSVLLTNPLVHTDSDGDGLVDYDEIYRFHTCSGITTYDPDYCVGINPRDSDGDGIEDKVEIYSYTVRTHVPNTKVPQVVEDHRNEDGYPYMWFFFSEGGLFPSPLADIDGDGYRAELDSDSDGDGILDGDEDLNHNGIVDEGETDPYVADDASLETVAVPRSIALYSFDYVMINDGSKIQVRKAGSSIASENVVGPYGVRLGVRASVKDIYAKNRAWLRNYASAEQVHYYGAPDKIFNTELQDNAKIGFDVNMPKESWPWTLPHQLSSFDVGSVEKIVKNGEVFTLKDESVYRLLKVEFGGTLQIESGTMHVGTLQLDAGSKVKFSEPGYRTDLHVKETLLWNAKQTVFSIGSTIAKGFRLTYHGTSRLDIAGEWAGSLIAPYAKIVLGQGEKSKVLYGQFLGNGITVHQYSTIFYVLFDPLTKENQMDVALYEGAL
;
A
#
# COMPACT_ATOMS: atom_id res chain seq x y z
N MET A 1 -12.04 9.62 62.45
CA MET A 1 -11.12 8.71 61.72
C MET A 1 -11.57 7.23 61.62
N ARG A 2 -12.76 6.83 62.10
CA ARG A 2 -13.37 5.52 61.78
C ARG A 2 -14.71 5.59 61.02
N LEU A 3 -15.19 6.79 60.70
CA LEU A 3 -16.42 7.00 59.91
C LEU A 3 -16.17 7.30 58.41
N LEU A 4 -14.94 7.62 57.99
CA LEU A 4 -14.60 7.87 56.57
C LEU A 4 -14.29 6.60 55.76
N ILE A 5 -14.12 5.45 56.42
CA ILE A 5 -13.72 4.17 55.77
C ILE A 5 -14.96 3.35 55.33
N LEU A 6 -16.16 3.72 55.77
CA LEU A 6 -17.39 2.98 55.47
C LEU A 6 -18.14 3.47 54.22
N PHE A 7 -17.89 4.68 53.73
CA PHE A 7 -18.48 5.18 52.48
C PHE A 7 -17.69 4.75 51.23
N GLY A 8 -16.36 4.60 51.31
CA GLY A 8 -15.54 4.14 50.18
C GLY A 8 -15.76 2.68 49.78
N ARG A 9 -16.17 1.81 50.71
CA ARG A 9 -16.34 0.36 50.45
C ARG A 9 -17.67 -0.04 49.83
N ARG A 10 -18.72 0.80 49.89
CA ARG A 10 -19.99 0.53 49.19
C ARG A 10 -20.03 1.07 47.77
N PHE A 11 -19.17 2.04 47.44
CA PHE A 11 -19.00 2.50 46.06
C PHE A 11 -18.18 1.51 45.23
N ILE A 12 -17.19 0.85 45.84
CA ILE A 12 -16.36 -0.15 45.16
C ILE A 12 -17.10 -1.48 44.95
N LEU A 13 -18.00 -1.89 45.85
CA LEU A 13 -18.77 -3.13 45.66
C LEU A 13 -19.93 -3.01 44.66
N ALA A 14 -20.44 -1.79 44.42
CA ALA A 14 -21.44 -1.52 43.38
C ALA A 14 -20.82 -1.46 41.98
N ILE A 15 -19.57 -0.98 41.88
CA ILE A 15 -18.81 -0.99 40.62
C ILE A 15 -18.40 -2.44 40.27
N VAL A 16 -18.03 -3.27 41.25
CA VAL A 16 -17.65 -4.68 40.98
C VAL A 16 -18.84 -5.58 40.64
N LEU A 17 -20.08 -5.23 41.03
CA LEU A 17 -21.30 -5.97 40.65
C LEU A 17 -22.01 -5.42 39.40
N PHE A 18 -21.51 -4.34 38.79
CA PHE A 18 -21.98 -3.85 37.49
C PHE A 18 -21.17 -4.40 36.30
N PHE A 19 -20.03 -5.07 36.56
CA PHE A 19 -19.15 -5.64 35.53
C PHE A 19 -19.36 -7.15 35.25
N VAL A 20 -20.46 -7.77 35.72
CA VAL A 20 -20.70 -9.21 35.50
C VAL A 20 -22.00 -9.49 34.71
N ASN A 21 -22.54 -8.50 34.00
CA ASN A 21 -23.47 -8.73 32.89
C ASN A 21 -23.25 -7.66 31.81
N MET A 22 -22.02 -7.54 31.29
CA MET A 22 -21.90 -7.13 29.89
C MET A 22 -22.20 -8.38 29.08
N SER A 23 -23.43 -8.48 28.56
CA SER A 23 -23.63 -9.26 27.35
C SER A 23 -22.62 -8.70 26.34
N PHE A 24 -21.59 -9.47 25.98
CA PHE A 24 -20.72 -9.09 24.90
C PHE A 24 -21.61 -8.89 23.67
N ALA A 25 -21.53 -7.72 23.06
CA ALA A 25 -22.30 -7.45 21.86
C ALA A 25 -21.81 -8.28 20.66
N LEU A 26 -20.68 -8.99 20.80
CA LEU A 26 -20.18 -9.98 19.86
C LEU A 26 -20.05 -11.34 20.54
N SER A 27 -20.27 -12.42 19.79
CA SER A 27 -19.94 -13.78 20.22
C SER A 27 -19.28 -14.57 19.10
N VAL A 28 -18.18 -15.25 19.40
CA VAL A 28 -17.48 -16.14 18.46
C VAL A 28 -17.73 -17.60 18.83
N GLU A 29 -18.04 -18.42 17.84
CA GLU A 29 -18.22 -19.86 17.98
C GLU A 29 -17.29 -20.63 17.05
N THR A 30 -16.73 -21.73 17.55
CA THR A 30 -15.84 -22.61 16.77
C THR A 30 -16.19 -24.08 16.96
N LYS A 31 -15.88 -24.91 15.96
CA LYS A 31 -15.89 -26.38 16.06
C LYS A 31 -14.80 -27.01 15.21
N ASP A 32 -14.52 -28.29 15.44
CA ASP A 32 -13.63 -29.13 14.64
C ASP A 32 -14.46 -30.22 13.94
N GLU A 33 -14.59 -30.17 12.61
CA GLU A 33 -15.34 -31.19 11.85
C GLU A 33 -14.65 -32.56 11.86
N GLN A 34 -13.36 -32.61 12.18
CA GLN A 34 -12.54 -33.82 12.17
C GLN A 34 -11.92 -34.07 13.55
N ILE A 35 -12.70 -33.91 14.63
CA ILE A 35 -12.19 -34.07 16.00
C ILE A 35 -11.50 -35.42 16.24
N SER A 36 -11.98 -36.47 15.57
CA SER A 36 -11.50 -37.86 15.74
C SER A 36 -10.15 -38.14 15.06
N LEU A 37 -9.71 -37.25 14.16
CA LEU A 37 -8.42 -37.34 13.50
C LEU A 37 -7.35 -36.64 14.35
N ASN A 38 -6.20 -37.27 14.54
CA ASN A 38 -5.08 -36.70 15.31
C ASN A 38 -4.01 -36.03 14.43
N ASN A 39 -4.16 -36.09 13.11
CA ASN A 39 -3.24 -35.53 12.13
C ASN A 39 -3.78 -34.28 11.42
N MET A 40 -5.06 -33.94 11.60
CA MET A 40 -5.67 -32.75 11.02
C MET A 40 -6.78 -32.19 11.90
N MET A 41 -6.95 -30.87 11.90
CA MET A 41 -8.11 -30.15 12.44
C MET A 41 -8.84 -29.51 11.28
N VAL A 42 -10.17 -29.60 11.25
CA VAL A 42 -10.99 -28.85 10.29
C VAL A 42 -11.79 -27.83 11.09
N LEU A 43 -11.18 -26.66 11.25
CA LEU A 43 -11.74 -25.55 12.01
C LEU A 43 -12.92 -24.96 11.25
N ARG A 44 -14.07 -24.89 11.91
CA ARG A 44 -15.15 -23.98 11.53
C ARG A 44 -15.23 -22.81 12.49
N LEU A 45 -15.37 -21.59 11.96
CA LEU A 45 -15.47 -20.36 12.74
C LEU A 45 -16.63 -19.49 12.24
N ARG A 46 -17.45 -19.01 13.17
CA ARG A 46 -18.52 -18.02 12.89
C ARG A 46 -18.64 -17.03 14.04
N ILE A 47 -19.13 -15.84 13.74
CA ILE A 47 -19.29 -14.73 14.69
C ILE A 47 -20.71 -14.19 14.60
N THR A 48 -21.27 -13.77 15.73
CA THR A 48 -22.57 -13.09 15.78
C THR A 48 -22.37 -11.70 16.32
N ASN A 49 -22.79 -10.70 15.53
CA ASN A 49 -22.88 -9.31 15.95
C ASN A 49 -24.29 -9.02 16.46
N ASN A 50 -24.41 -8.81 17.77
CA ASN A 50 -25.67 -8.47 18.44
C ASN A 50 -25.81 -6.95 18.66
N GLU A 51 -24.91 -6.13 18.11
CA GLU A 51 -25.07 -4.67 18.08
C GLU A 51 -26.24 -4.24 17.20
N HIS A 52 -26.65 -2.97 17.34
CA HIS A 52 -27.68 -2.37 16.50
C HIS A 52 -27.16 -1.84 15.14
N GLN A 53 -25.85 -1.93 14.89
CA GLN A 53 -25.19 -1.42 13.70
C GLN A 53 -24.06 -2.35 13.23
N ASN A 54 -23.68 -2.21 11.97
CA ASN A 54 -22.54 -2.92 11.39
C ASN A 54 -21.23 -2.37 11.98
N LEU A 55 -20.23 -3.25 12.12
CA LEU A 55 -18.89 -2.87 12.61
C LEU A 55 -17.90 -2.85 11.45
N LYS A 56 -17.10 -1.79 11.33
CA LYS A 56 -16.10 -1.65 10.25
C LYS A 56 -14.71 -2.09 10.71
N ASN A 57 -13.83 -2.44 9.76
CA ASN A 57 -12.44 -2.78 9.97
C ASN A 57 -12.22 -3.82 11.08
N VAL A 58 -12.95 -4.94 10.99
CA VAL A 58 -12.91 -6.01 11.99
C VAL A 58 -11.77 -6.98 11.68
N ARG A 59 -10.96 -7.33 12.69
CA ARG A 59 -9.92 -8.37 12.58
C ARG A 59 -10.16 -9.48 13.59
N ILE A 60 -10.27 -10.72 13.14
CA ILE A 60 -10.47 -11.90 14.00
C ILE A 60 -9.17 -12.71 14.02
N LYS A 61 -8.66 -13.06 15.20
CA LYS A 61 -7.42 -13.84 15.37
C LYS A 61 -7.67 -15.16 16.08
N TYR A 62 -7.40 -16.27 15.38
CA TYR A 62 -7.40 -17.63 15.94
C TYR A 62 -5.95 -18.11 16.12
N TYR A 63 -5.53 -18.32 17.36
CA TYR A 63 -4.16 -18.60 17.76
C TYR A 63 -3.82 -20.09 17.72
N LEU A 64 -2.72 -20.42 17.04
CA LEU A 64 -2.17 -21.75 16.82
C LEU A 64 -0.74 -21.82 17.37
N GLN A 65 -0.32 -22.99 17.83
CA GLN A 65 1.08 -23.22 18.19
C GLN A 65 1.95 -23.20 16.93
N ASN A 66 3.04 -22.45 16.94
CA ASN A 66 4.01 -22.47 15.86
C ASN A 66 4.89 -23.73 15.94
N ASN A 67 4.64 -24.68 15.05
CA ASN A 67 5.45 -25.90 14.93
C ASN A 67 6.38 -25.89 13.69
N ASN A 68 6.54 -24.74 13.01
CA ASN A 68 7.33 -24.54 11.78
C ASN A 68 7.00 -25.46 10.58
N ASP A 69 6.11 -26.44 10.77
CA ASP A 69 5.67 -27.40 9.77
C ASP A 69 4.14 -27.44 9.63
N LEU A 70 3.39 -26.53 10.26
CA LEU A 70 1.95 -26.44 10.08
C LEU A 70 1.61 -25.80 8.72
N ASN A 71 0.65 -26.40 8.04
CA ASN A 71 -0.03 -25.85 6.87
C ASN A 71 -1.48 -25.52 7.23
N VAL A 72 -1.99 -24.44 6.64
CA VAL A 72 -3.40 -24.05 6.70
C VAL A 72 -3.95 -24.03 5.28
N ASP A 73 -4.84 -24.97 4.99
CA ASP A 73 -5.66 -24.96 3.79
C ASP A 73 -6.92 -24.13 4.05
N ILE A 74 -7.17 -23.16 3.18
CA ILE A 74 -8.42 -22.38 3.19
C ILE A 74 -9.45 -23.18 2.40
N TYR A 75 -10.39 -23.83 3.07
CA TYR A 75 -11.50 -24.52 2.40
C TYR A 75 -12.66 -23.57 2.12
N ASP A 76 -12.82 -22.55 2.96
CA ASP A 76 -13.85 -21.53 2.87
C ASP A 76 -13.50 -20.30 3.73
N ASP A 77 -13.16 -19.17 3.13
CA ASP A 77 -12.83 -17.91 3.82
C ASP A 77 -14.00 -16.91 3.87
N ALA A 78 -15.16 -17.28 3.33
CA ALA A 78 -16.27 -16.35 3.10
C ALA A 78 -15.90 -15.07 2.34
N GLY A 79 -14.92 -15.14 1.44
CA GLY A 79 -14.43 -14.02 0.65
C GLY A 79 -13.66 -12.99 1.47
N LYS A 80 -13.12 -13.37 2.63
CA LYS A 80 -12.35 -12.50 3.52
C LYS A 80 -10.85 -12.74 3.38
N THR A 81 -10.06 -11.70 3.62
CA THR A 81 -8.60 -11.83 3.57
C THR A 81 -8.12 -12.60 4.78
N ILE A 82 -7.38 -13.68 4.52
CA ILE A 82 -6.82 -14.57 5.52
C ILE A 82 -5.31 -14.46 5.49
N THR A 83 -4.71 -14.06 6.59
CA THR A 83 -3.26 -14.07 6.77
C THR A 83 -2.88 -15.03 7.89
N ILE A 84 -1.66 -15.58 7.80
CA ILE A 84 -1.04 -16.27 8.92
C ILE A 84 0.00 -15.31 9.47
N ASP A 85 -0.32 -14.67 10.58
CA ASP A 85 0.57 -13.73 11.23
C ASP A 85 1.43 -14.51 12.23
N THR A 86 2.75 -14.39 12.12
CA THR A 86 3.63 -14.84 13.20
C THR A 86 3.46 -13.90 14.37
N ILE A 87 2.96 -14.39 15.51
CA ILE A 87 2.80 -13.60 16.73
C ILE A 87 4.11 -13.60 17.52
N ASN A 88 4.74 -14.78 17.62
CA ASN A 88 6.07 -14.97 18.19
C ASN A 88 6.67 -16.32 17.73
N SER A 89 7.83 -16.68 18.27
CA SER A 89 8.51 -17.95 17.94
C SER A 89 7.69 -19.20 18.26
N GLU A 90 6.73 -19.12 19.18
CA GLU A 90 5.92 -20.25 19.66
C GLU A 90 4.48 -20.23 19.15
N ILE A 91 4.01 -19.12 18.57
CA ILE A 91 2.58 -18.88 18.27
C ILE A 91 2.42 -18.14 16.95
N ILE A 92 1.51 -18.64 16.13
CA ILE A 92 1.01 -17.97 14.92
C ILE A 92 -0.49 -17.70 15.09
N ALA A 93 -1.02 -16.72 14.38
CA ALA A 93 -2.45 -16.43 14.34
C ALA A 93 -2.96 -16.58 12.91
N LEU A 94 -4.06 -17.31 12.75
CA LEU A 94 -4.90 -17.21 11.58
C LEU A 94 -5.74 -15.93 11.74
N THR A 95 -5.36 -14.89 11.01
CA THR A 95 -6.00 -13.57 11.06
C THR A 95 -6.97 -13.43 9.89
N ILE A 96 -8.20 -13.03 10.20
CA ILE A 96 -9.31 -12.87 9.27
C ILE A 96 -9.71 -11.39 9.27
N ALA A 97 -9.49 -10.70 8.15
CA ALA A 97 -9.90 -9.31 7.99
C ALA A 97 -11.32 -9.23 7.41
N VAL A 98 -12.20 -8.53 8.12
CA VAL A 98 -13.61 -8.34 7.79
C VAL A 98 -13.87 -6.83 7.74
N GLY A 99 -13.84 -6.27 6.53
CA GLY A 99 -14.03 -4.82 6.33
C GLY A 99 -15.34 -4.28 6.91
N GLU A 100 -16.43 -5.05 6.83
CA GLU A 100 -17.69 -4.74 7.50
C GLU A 100 -18.34 -6.03 8.03
N LEU A 101 -18.64 -6.07 9.33
CA LEU A 101 -19.31 -7.15 10.03
C LEU A 101 -20.78 -6.80 10.26
N PRO A 102 -21.72 -7.41 9.52
CA PRO A 102 -23.14 -7.07 9.61
C PRO A 102 -23.76 -7.50 10.93
N VAL A 103 -24.84 -6.84 11.33
CA VAL A 103 -25.69 -7.30 12.44
C VAL A 103 -26.22 -8.70 12.15
N GLY A 104 -26.11 -9.60 13.14
CA GLY A 104 -26.52 -10.99 13.05
C GLY A 104 -25.35 -11.95 12.86
N LEU A 105 -25.66 -13.16 12.38
CA LEU A 105 -24.69 -14.23 12.17
C LEU A 105 -23.87 -13.98 10.90
N PHE A 106 -22.55 -14.05 11.03
CA PHE A 106 -21.59 -13.92 9.94
C PHE A 106 -20.60 -15.10 9.93
N PRO A 107 -20.18 -15.60 8.75
CA PRO A 107 -20.72 -15.27 7.43
C PRO A 107 -22.05 -15.96 7.14
N TYR A 108 -22.27 -17.16 7.70
CA TYR A 108 -23.48 -17.98 7.58
C TYR A 108 -23.41 -19.16 8.56
N GLU A 109 -24.46 -19.97 8.63
CA GLU A 109 -24.62 -21.09 9.58
C GLU A 109 -23.43 -22.06 9.62
N ALA A 110 -22.90 -22.44 8.45
CA ALA A 110 -21.78 -23.36 8.35
C ALA A 110 -20.44 -22.76 8.82
N GLY A 111 -20.31 -21.42 8.88
CA GLY A 111 -19.07 -20.71 9.18
C GLY A 111 -17.98 -20.87 8.13
N MET A 112 -16.91 -20.09 8.29
CA MET A 112 -15.64 -20.24 7.54
C MET A 112 -15.00 -21.59 7.88
N CYS A 113 -14.21 -22.16 6.97
CA CYS A 113 -13.63 -23.50 7.08
C CYS A 113 -12.14 -23.52 6.73
N PHE A 114 -11.32 -24.04 7.65
CA PHE A 114 -9.87 -24.12 7.51
C PHE A 114 -9.35 -25.51 7.88
N GLY A 115 -8.60 -26.14 7.00
CA GLY A 115 -7.88 -27.38 7.25
C GLY A 115 -6.49 -27.09 7.81
N ILE A 116 -6.20 -27.53 9.03
CA ILE A 116 -4.93 -27.26 9.72
C ILE A 116 -4.24 -28.59 10.04
N TYR A 117 -3.02 -28.78 9.55
CA TYR A 117 -2.29 -30.04 9.64
C TYR A 117 -0.78 -29.83 9.50
N ARG A 118 0.03 -30.79 9.95
CA ARG A 118 1.48 -30.76 9.72
C ARG A 118 1.81 -31.16 8.28
N ARG A 119 2.84 -30.57 7.67
CA ARG A 119 3.29 -30.83 6.29
C ARG A 119 3.56 -32.31 6.02
N ASP A 120 4.03 -33.04 7.04
CA ASP A 120 4.30 -34.47 7.00
C ASP A 120 3.05 -35.36 7.24
N TRP A 121 1.88 -34.76 7.44
CA TRP A 121 0.63 -35.42 7.89
C TRP A 121 0.79 -36.27 9.16
N GLY A 122 1.83 -36.00 9.94
CA GLY A 122 2.05 -36.63 11.23
C GLY A 122 0.99 -36.23 12.24
N SER A 123 0.92 -36.97 13.35
CA SER A 123 0.09 -36.56 14.48
C SER A 123 0.57 -35.19 15.00
N TYR A 124 -0.36 -34.32 15.37
CA TYR A 124 -0.06 -33.07 16.05
C TYR A 124 -1.05 -32.80 17.17
N ASP A 125 -0.58 -32.21 18.26
CA ASP A 125 -1.39 -31.96 19.44
C ASP A 125 -2.29 -30.74 19.22
N LYS A 126 -3.56 -30.99 18.91
CA LYS A 126 -4.56 -29.92 18.71
C LYS A 126 -4.76 -29.06 19.95
N PHE A 127 -4.62 -29.63 21.15
CA PHE A 127 -4.84 -28.93 22.42
C PHE A 127 -3.68 -28.00 22.80
N ALA A 128 -2.54 -28.09 22.12
CA ALA A 128 -1.47 -27.13 22.25
C ALA A 128 -1.80 -25.76 21.61
N ASN A 129 -2.81 -25.70 20.72
CA ASN A 129 -3.28 -24.44 20.15
C ASN A 129 -4.14 -23.68 21.17
N TYR A 130 -3.77 -22.43 21.46
CA TYR A 130 -4.45 -21.58 22.45
C TYR A 130 -5.96 -21.42 22.20
N SER A 131 -6.35 -21.25 20.94
CA SER A 131 -7.75 -21.05 20.56
C SER A 131 -8.55 -22.34 20.41
N TYR A 132 -7.97 -23.53 20.60
CA TYR A 132 -8.68 -24.79 20.40
C TYR A 132 -9.56 -25.19 21.59
N VAL A 133 -10.85 -25.47 21.32
CA VAL A 133 -11.86 -25.82 22.35
C VAL A 133 -12.36 -27.28 22.29
N GLY A 134 -11.90 -28.08 21.32
CA GLY A 134 -12.18 -29.51 21.22
C GLY A 134 -13.66 -29.88 21.19
N SER A 135 -14.40 -29.45 20.16
CA SER A 135 -15.85 -29.70 20.04
C SER A 135 -16.27 -30.05 18.61
N GLU A 136 -17.12 -31.08 18.44
CA GLU A 136 -17.75 -31.45 17.16
C GLU A 136 -18.91 -30.52 16.77
N ASN A 137 -19.47 -29.79 17.75
CA ASN A 137 -20.53 -28.82 17.57
C ASN A 137 -20.02 -27.40 17.80
N PHE A 138 -20.64 -26.40 17.19
CA PHE A 138 -20.29 -25.00 17.45
C PHE A 138 -20.42 -24.69 18.94
N LYS A 139 -19.34 -24.17 19.51
CA LYS A 139 -19.25 -23.80 20.92
C LYS A 139 -18.63 -22.41 21.02
N SER A 140 -19.16 -21.59 21.92
CA SER A 140 -18.58 -20.29 22.23
C SER A 140 -17.11 -20.41 22.61
N ASN A 141 -16.29 -19.53 22.04
CA ASN A 141 -14.85 -19.53 22.18
C ASN A 141 -14.35 -18.11 22.50
N THR A 142 -13.87 -17.93 23.73
CA THR A 142 -13.32 -16.64 24.21
C THR A 142 -11.82 -16.51 23.97
N ASN A 143 -11.15 -17.57 23.50
CA ASN A 143 -9.72 -17.57 23.19
C ASN A 143 -9.45 -17.16 21.73
N VAL A 144 -10.46 -16.61 21.05
CA VAL A 144 -10.35 -15.98 19.73
C VAL A 144 -10.54 -14.49 19.93
N ALA A 145 -9.56 -13.69 19.53
CA ALA A 145 -9.60 -12.24 19.69
C ALA A 145 -10.27 -11.58 18.49
N VAL A 146 -11.08 -10.54 18.73
CA VAL A 146 -11.72 -9.72 17.70
C VAL A 146 -11.39 -8.26 17.97
N TYR A 147 -10.90 -7.58 16.94
CA TYR A 147 -10.56 -6.17 16.95
C TYR A 147 -11.49 -5.42 16.00
N VAL A 148 -11.83 -4.16 16.32
CA VAL A 148 -12.59 -3.22 15.48
C VAL A 148 -11.79 -1.91 15.49
N GLU A 149 -11.41 -1.38 14.32
CA GLU A 149 -10.55 -0.18 14.23
C GLU A 149 -9.32 -0.29 15.15
N ASP A 150 -8.66 -1.45 15.09
CA ASP A 150 -7.50 -1.84 15.91
C ASP A 150 -7.73 -1.96 17.42
N SER A 151 -8.93 -1.70 17.92
CA SER A 151 -9.31 -1.87 19.33
C SER A 151 -9.83 -3.28 19.60
N LEU A 152 -9.30 -3.97 20.62
CA LEU A 152 -9.81 -5.27 21.05
C LEU A 152 -11.23 -5.13 21.61
N VAL A 153 -12.22 -5.78 20.98
CA VAL A 153 -13.64 -5.72 21.37
C VAL A 153 -14.20 -7.05 21.89
N TYR A 154 -13.55 -8.18 21.61
CA TYR A 154 -13.96 -9.49 22.11
C TYR A 154 -12.76 -10.45 22.23
N GLY A 155 -12.81 -11.34 23.22
CA GLY A 155 -11.84 -12.43 23.39
C GLY A 155 -10.53 -12.03 24.07
N LEU A 156 -9.66 -13.01 24.24
CA LEU A 156 -8.36 -12.88 24.91
C LEU A 156 -7.22 -13.07 23.89
N PRO A 157 -6.43 -12.03 23.58
CA PRO A 157 -5.28 -12.18 22.71
C PRO A 157 -4.09 -12.86 23.39
N VAL A 158 -3.21 -13.44 22.58
CA VAL A 158 -1.94 -14.01 23.04
C VAL A 158 -0.82 -13.03 22.70
N ASP A 159 -0.21 -12.42 23.71
CA ASP A 159 0.70 -11.28 23.52
C ASP A 159 2.01 -11.63 22.78
N PHE A 160 2.45 -10.64 22.01
CA PHE A 160 3.58 -10.59 21.09
C PHE A 160 4.92 -10.93 21.75
N ALA A 161 5.84 -11.54 20.99
CA ALA A 161 7.26 -11.40 21.30
C ALA A 161 7.70 -10.03 20.77
N GLU A 162 7.86 -9.09 21.69
CA GLU A 162 8.43 -7.77 21.49
C GLU A 162 9.90 -7.88 21.01
N PRO A 163 10.43 -6.97 20.17
CA PRO A 163 11.77 -6.46 20.45
C PRO A 163 11.72 -5.79 21.83
N GLU A 164 12.55 -6.23 22.77
CA GLU A 164 12.50 -5.74 24.15
C GLU A 164 12.64 -4.21 24.27
N VAL A 165 13.21 -3.50 23.28
CA VAL A 165 13.32 -2.02 23.20
C VAL A 165 13.57 -1.56 21.74
N LEU A 166 13.06 -0.39 21.32
CA LEU A 166 13.55 0.33 20.12
C LEU A 166 14.99 0.86 20.34
N PRO A 167 15.85 0.95 19.31
CA PRO A 167 17.20 1.49 19.50
C PRO A 167 17.17 2.99 19.82
N ASN A 168 18.20 3.46 20.53
CA ASN A 168 18.43 4.88 20.72
C ASN A 168 18.73 5.56 19.38
N ALA A 169 18.24 6.79 19.21
CA ALA A 169 18.53 7.59 18.03
C ALA A 169 19.99 8.09 18.05
N SER A 170 20.63 8.09 16.88
CA SER A 170 22.01 8.57 16.70
C SER A 170 22.05 10.08 16.47
N SER A 171 23.11 10.75 16.97
CA SER A 171 23.32 12.18 16.73
C SER A 171 23.46 12.47 15.24
N ASN A 172 22.87 13.57 14.78
CA ASN A 172 22.97 14.05 13.39
C ASN A 172 23.97 15.21 13.28
N THR A 173 23.78 16.27 14.06
CA THR A 173 24.49 17.55 13.86
C THR A 173 25.84 17.63 14.56
N TYR A 174 25.97 17.05 15.75
CA TYR A 174 27.17 17.20 16.58
C TYR A 174 27.86 15.85 16.78
N PRO A 175 29.00 15.60 16.11
CA PRO A 175 29.84 14.45 16.43
C PRO A 175 30.26 14.48 17.89
N SER A 176 30.38 13.28 18.48
CA SER A 176 30.80 13.16 19.87
C SER A 176 32.19 13.78 20.08
N GLY A 177 32.30 14.69 21.05
CA GLY A 177 33.50 15.48 21.33
C GLY A 177 33.45 16.92 20.82
N THR A 178 32.35 17.34 20.20
CA THR A 178 32.16 18.71 19.67
C THR A 178 32.28 19.76 20.78
N LYS A 179 32.96 20.87 20.49
CA LYS A 179 33.00 22.06 21.35
C LYS A 179 32.29 23.24 20.70
N ILE A 180 31.33 23.79 21.43
CA ILE A 180 30.55 24.98 21.05
C ILE A 180 30.85 26.08 22.05
N LEU A 181 31.21 27.25 21.54
CA LEU A 181 31.38 28.46 22.35
C LEU A 181 30.01 29.04 22.71
N LYS A 182 29.79 29.27 24.00
CA LYS A 182 28.61 29.89 24.58
C LYS A 182 28.59 31.37 24.22
N ASP A 183 27.56 31.77 23.49
CA ASP A 183 27.22 33.15 23.17
C ASP A 183 25.89 33.50 23.87
N SER A 184 25.64 34.77 24.19
CA SER A 184 24.62 35.19 25.17
C SER A 184 23.18 34.81 24.84
N ASP A 185 22.89 34.45 23.59
CA ASP A 185 21.54 34.16 23.09
C ASP A 185 21.36 32.74 22.50
N ASN A 186 22.42 31.92 22.48
CA ASN A 186 22.37 30.63 21.78
C ASN A 186 21.96 29.47 22.71
N VAL A 187 20.99 28.66 22.27
CA VAL A 187 20.65 27.36 22.89
C VAL A 187 21.32 26.23 22.11
N ILE A 188 21.56 25.09 22.77
CA ILE A 188 22.06 23.90 22.07
C ILE A 188 20.88 23.20 21.42
N HIS A 189 20.94 23.02 20.10
CA HIS A 189 19.96 22.22 19.36
C HIS A 189 20.44 20.78 19.32
N PHE A 190 19.84 19.92 20.14
CA PHE A 190 20.10 18.50 20.08
C PHE A 190 19.28 17.90 18.93
N VAL A 191 19.96 17.43 17.89
CA VAL A 191 19.35 16.89 16.67
C VAL A 191 19.83 15.45 16.45
N TRP A 192 18.91 14.57 16.08
CA TRP A 192 19.20 13.15 15.87
C TRP A 192 18.54 12.60 14.60
N ASN A 193 19.08 11.47 14.13
CA ASN A 193 18.50 10.71 13.03
C ASN A 193 17.21 10.01 13.49
N GLN A 194 16.20 9.97 12.64
CA GLN A 194 14.96 9.26 12.94
C GLN A 194 15.22 7.75 13.08
N VAL A 195 14.49 7.10 13.98
CA VAL A 195 14.47 5.64 14.14
C VAL A 195 13.19 5.11 13.49
N GLY A 196 13.32 4.11 12.61
CA GLY A 196 12.16 3.48 11.96
C GLY A 196 11.15 2.99 12.99
N TYR A 197 9.85 3.23 12.73
CA TYR A 197 8.72 2.89 13.62
C TYR A 197 8.64 3.65 14.95
N ALA A 198 9.48 4.65 15.20
CA ALA A 198 9.36 5.51 16.37
C ALA A 198 8.33 6.63 16.12
N GLU A 199 7.38 6.79 17.03
CA GLU A 199 6.36 7.87 17.03
C GLU A 199 6.69 8.95 18.08
N MET A 200 7.60 8.65 19.02
CA MET A 200 8.04 9.56 20.08
C MET A 200 9.50 9.30 20.48
N TYR A 201 10.14 10.33 21.03
CA TYR A 201 11.52 10.33 21.49
C TYR A 201 11.63 10.94 22.88
N ARG A 202 12.65 10.51 23.64
CA ARG A 202 13.06 11.15 24.89
C ARG A 202 14.52 11.57 24.81
N LEU A 203 14.76 12.87 24.82
CA LEU A 203 16.10 13.43 24.99
C LEU A 203 16.46 13.42 26.47
N VAL A 204 17.65 12.90 26.80
CA VAL A 204 18.20 12.94 28.15
C VAL A 204 19.61 13.51 28.10
N VAL A 205 19.87 14.53 28.92
CA VAL A 205 21.17 15.21 29.02
C VAL A 205 21.71 15.09 30.45
N TYR A 206 22.98 14.74 30.55
CA TYR A 206 23.74 14.57 31.78
C TYR A 206 24.91 15.55 31.82
N ASP A 207 25.27 16.03 33.01
CA ASP A 207 26.51 16.78 33.23
C ASP A 207 27.75 15.87 33.23
N LYS A 208 28.93 16.48 33.39
CA LYS A 208 30.22 15.77 33.44
C LYS A 208 30.33 14.71 34.56
N ASP A 209 29.55 14.89 35.63
CA ASP A 209 29.52 14.02 36.81
C ASP A 209 28.38 12.99 36.67
N THR A 210 27.79 12.88 35.47
CA THR A 210 26.69 11.99 35.08
C THR A 210 25.36 12.25 35.79
N ASN A 211 25.17 13.43 36.38
CA ASN A 211 23.87 13.83 36.92
C ASN A 211 22.95 14.26 35.76
N MET A 212 21.72 13.78 35.76
CA MET A 212 20.71 14.23 34.79
C MET A 212 20.37 15.70 35.03
N VAL A 213 20.53 16.52 34.00
CA VAL A 213 20.30 17.97 34.05
C VAL A 213 19.13 18.40 33.15
N TYR A 214 18.73 17.57 32.18
CA TYR A 214 17.60 17.86 31.31
C TYR A 214 16.96 16.56 30.79
N GLU A 215 15.64 16.57 30.68
CA GLU A 215 14.82 15.49 30.12
C GLU A 215 13.60 16.11 29.43
N THR A 216 13.29 15.65 28.21
CA THR A 216 12.01 15.96 27.56
C THR A 216 11.59 14.84 26.63
N GLU A 217 10.28 14.67 26.49
CA GLU A 217 9.69 13.86 25.43
C GLU A 217 9.23 14.76 24.29
N THR A 218 9.30 14.25 23.07
CA THR A 218 8.93 14.97 21.85
C THR A 218 8.64 13.98 20.73
N SER A 219 7.74 14.32 19.82
CA SER A 219 7.60 13.60 18.54
C SER A 219 8.60 14.09 17.49
N ARG A 220 9.33 15.17 17.79
CA ARG A 220 10.30 15.81 16.89
C ARG A 220 11.68 15.17 17.05
N ASN A 221 12.50 15.22 16.01
CA ASN A 221 13.89 14.77 16.06
C ASN A 221 14.90 15.87 16.47
N MET A 222 14.40 16.98 17.01
CA MET A 222 15.20 18.10 17.51
C MET A 222 14.59 18.71 18.76
N VAL A 223 15.44 19.09 19.71
CA VAL A 223 15.06 19.86 20.90
C VAL A 223 16.10 20.96 21.18
N PRO A 224 15.69 22.23 21.27
CA PRO A 224 16.54 23.31 21.77
C PRO A 224 16.62 23.28 23.30
N VAL A 225 17.82 23.32 23.86
CA VAL A 225 18.05 23.26 25.31
C VAL A 225 19.01 24.36 25.74
N ALA A 226 18.58 25.17 26.70
CA ALA A 226 19.45 26.14 27.37
C ALA A 226 20.30 25.42 28.42
N LEU A 227 21.63 25.46 28.24
CA LEU A 227 22.58 24.84 29.16
C LEU A 227 23.61 25.85 29.68
N ASP A 228 24.16 25.58 30.86
CA ASP A 228 25.28 26.33 31.40
C ASP A 228 26.61 25.92 30.77
N THR A 229 27.69 26.64 31.07
CA THR A 229 29.01 26.22 30.61
C THR A 229 29.40 24.91 31.29
N GLY A 230 29.71 23.89 30.49
CA GLY A 230 30.08 22.57 30.95
C GLY A 230 30.29 21.56 29.82
N THR A 231 30.74 20.37 30.19
CA THR A 231 30.72 19.18 29.31
C THR A 231 29.51 18.35 29.67
N TYR A 232 28.77 17.94 28.64
CA TYR A 232 27.53 17.21 28.74
C TYR A 232 27.60 15.90 27.96
N TYR A 233 26.92 14.90 28.50
CA TYR A 233 26.67 13.62 27.84
C TYR A 233 25.18 13.54 27.51
N TRP A 234 24.82 13.01 26.34
CA TRP A 234 23.42 12.92 25.97
C TRP A 234 23.12 11.69 25.12
N LYS A 235 21.84 11.28 25.16
CA LYS A 235 21.26 10.22 24.35
C LYS A 235 19.80 10.54 24.06
N VAL A 236 19.25 9.83 23.09
CA VAL A 236 17.84 9.92 22.73
C VAL A 236 17.26 8.52 22.70
N GLU A 237 16.29 8.26 23.56
CA GLU A 237 15.52 7.02 23.59
C GLU A 237 14.34 7.14 22.61
N SER A 238 13.93 6.05 21.99
CA SER A 238 12.86 6.03 20.98
C SER A 238 11.69 5.18 21.48
N GLY A 239 10.44 5.55 21.16
CA GLY A 239 9.22 4.86 21.57
C GLY A 239 8.09 5.00 20.54
N ASN A 240 7.01 4.23 20.70
CA ASN A 240 5.77 4.37 19.94
C ASN A 240 4.55 3.94 20.78
N ARG A 241 3.33 4.04 20.22
CA ARG A 241 2.09 3.66 20.91
C ARG A 241 2.01 2.22 21.42
N TYR A 242 2.83 1.32 20.87
CA TYR A 242 2.90 -0.09 21.25
C TYR A 242 4.09 -0.40 22.17
N MET A 243 5.16 0.40 22.10
CA MET A 243 6.37 0.35 22.92
C MET A 243 6.63 1.74 23.50
N PRO A 244 5.86 2.15 24.53
CA PRO A 244 6.03 3.47 25.11
C PRO A 244 7.40 3.59 25.76
N LEU A 245 7.90 4.81 25.83
CA LEU A 245 9.11 5.11 26.57
C LEU A 245 8.95 4.65 28.04
N PRO A 246 9.96 4.01 28.66
CA PRO A 246 9.86 3.54 30.03
C PRO A 246 9.56 4.69 31.00
N ASP A 247 8.88 4.46 32.12
CA ASP A 247 8.49 5.52 33.09
C ASP A 247 9.66 6.39 33.61
N ALA A 248 10.90 5.90 33.50
CA ALA A 248 12.11 6.65 33.80
C ALA A 248 13.21 6.33 32.76
N PRO A 249 14.15 7.26 32.50
CA PRO A 249 15.32 7.02 31.66
C PRO A 249 16.12 5.81 32.14
N SER A 250 16.67 5.02 31.22
CA SER A 250 17.47 3.86 31.60
C SER A 250 18.67 4.28 32.48
N PRO A 251 18.84 3.69 33.68
CA PRO A 251 19.89 4.08 34.64
C PRO A 251 21.29 3.61 34.22
N THR A 252 21.39 2.81 33.14
CA THR A 252 22.65 2.21 32.70
C THR A 252 23.34 3.10 31.69
N ILE A 253 24.37 3.83 32.15
CA ILE A 253 25.29 4.58 31.28
C ILE A 253 26.46 3.65 30.93
N LYS A 254 26.52 3.12 29.70
CA LYS A 254 27.74 2.45 29.22
C LYS A 254 28.64 3.46 28.50
N PRO A 255 29.94 3.56 28.86
CA PRO A 255 30.90 4.36 28.11
C PRO A 255 30.94 3.89 26.65
N GLY A 256 30.65 4.80 25.70
CA GLY A 256 30.55 4.52 24.26
C GLY A 256 29.13 4.57 23.67
N GLU A 257 28.08 4.57 24.50
CA GLU A 257 26.68 4.72 24.07
C GLU A 257 26.16 6.17 24.18
N LEU A 258 26.96 7.11 24.71
CA LEU A 258 26.58 8.51 24.89
C LEU A 258 27.37 9.44 23.96
N ASN A 259 26.66 10.43 23.40
CA ASN A 259 27.28 11.53 22.67
C ASN A 259 27.84 12.56 23.66
N VAL A 260 29.02 13.11 23.36
CA VAL A 260 29.68 14.13 24.19
C VAL A 260 29.62 15.48 23.50
N ILE A 261 29.23 16.53 24.22
CA ILE A 261 29.30 17.90 23.75
C ILE A 261 29.86 18.80 24.85
N SER A 262 30.75 19.73 24.52
CA SER A 262 31.24 20.74 25.46
C SER A 262 30.71 22.10 25.06
N TYR A 263 29.90 22.69 25.94
CA TYR A 263 29.37 24.03 25.79
C TYR A 263 30.15 24.97 26.69
N ILE A 264 31.00 25.80 26.13
CA ILE A 264 32.10 26.42 26.89
C ILE A 264 32.12 27.93 26.75
N THR A 265 32.56 28.61 27.80
CA THR A 265 33.01 30.01 27.71
C THR A 265 34.52 29.99 27.82
N GLU A 266 35.23 30.78 27.02
CA GLU A 266 36.68 30.90 27.13
C GLU A 266 37.05 31.79 28.32
N GLU A 267 38.13 31.42 29.02
CA GLU A 267 38.60 32.18 30.20
C GLU A 267 39.21 33.53 29.84
N TYR A 268 39.59 33.70 28.57
CA TYR A 268 40.25 34.89 28.04
C TYR A 268 39.34 35.60 27.04
N GLU A 269 39.45 36.93 26.98
CA GLU A 269 38.88 37.69 25.88
C GLU A 269 39.52 37.27 24.54
N PRO A 270 38.75 37.25 23.43
CA PRO A 270 39.29 36.96 22.12
C PRO A 270 40.45 37.92 21.77
N VAL A 271 41.57 37.37 21.31
CA VAL A 271 42.68 38.17 20.76
C VAL A 271 42.38 38.69 19.35
N ALA A 272 41.46 38.03 18.64
CA ALA A 272 40.88 38.53 17.40
C ALA A 272 39.44 38.03 17.27
N VAL A 273 38.52 38.93 16.90
CA VAL A 273 37.11 38.62 16.64
C VAL A 273 36.61 39.50 15.51
N ASP A 274 35.89 38.92 14.57
CA ASP A 274 35.11 39.66 13.58
C ASP A 274 33.92 38.79 13.15
N SER A 275 32.77 39.42 12.93
CA SER A 275 31.56 38.80 12.41
C SER A 275 30.68 39.85 11.76
N PHE A 276 29.77 39.41 10.90
CA PHE A 276 28.74 40.26 10.31
C PHE A 276 27.43 39.50 10.16
N ASP A 277 26.35 40.26 9.97
CA ASP A 277 25.01 39.70 9.92
C ASP A 277 24.70 39.14 8.53
N VAL A 278 24.41 37.85 8.50
CA VAL A 278 23.79 37.13 7.39
C VAL A 278 22.50 36.55 7.93
N GLU A 279 21.40 36.78 7.21
CA GLU A 279 20.09 36.28 7.59
C GLU A 279 20.10 34.76 7.66
N THR A 280 19.53 34.20 8.73
CA THR A 280 19.47 32.75 8.91
C THR A 280 18.14 32.23 8.44
N LEU A 281 18.19 31.19 7.60
CA LEU A 281 17.02 30.58 6.98
C LEU A 281 16.91 29.12 7.40
N ARG A 282 15.70 28.58 7.25
CA ARG A 282 15.37 27.18 7.51
C ARG A 282 14.99 26.55 6.17
N GLY A 283 15.05 25.24 6.07
CA GLY A 283 14.47 24.55 4.93
C GLY A 283 12.96 24.80 4.86
N ALA A 284 12.45 25.06 3.67
CA ALA A 284 11.01 25.23 3.40
C ALA A 284 10.68 24.83 1.96
N LYS A 285 9.41 24.52 1.69
CA LYS A 285 8.81 24.58 0.35
C LYS A 285 8.24 25.99 0.19
N ASP A 286 8.95 26.84 -0.52
CA ASP A 286 8.69 28.28 -0.57
C ASP A 286 8.01 28.76 -1.87
N THR A 287 7.56 27.83 -2.71
CA THR A 287 6.62 28.08 -3.83
C THR A 287 5.46 27.08 -3.86
N PRO A 288 4.35 27.39 -4.54
CA PRO A 288 3.29 26.42 -4.83
C PRO A 288 3.63 25.37 -5.91
N LEU A 289 4.84 25.36 -6.50
CA LEU A 289 5.24 24.36 -7.50
C LEU A 289 4.93 22.93 -7.07
N LEU A 290 4.47 22.09 -8.00
CA LEU A 290 4.05 20.71 -7.69
C LEU A 290 5.22 19.82 -7.29
N TYR A 291 5.08 19.14 -6.17
CA TYR A 291 6.08 18.19 -5.68
C TYR A 291 5.62 16.74 -5.91
N MET A 292 6.18 16.09 -6.94
CA MET A 292 5.75 14.77 -7.43
C MET A 292 6.40 13.61 -6.66
N ASN A 293 7.51 13.85 -5.98
CA ASN A 293 8.29 12.78 -5.32
C ASN A 293 7.63 12.26 -4.02
N TYR A 294 6.45 12.77 -3.64
CA TYR A 294 5.72 12.25 -2.49
C TYR A 294 4.96 10.96 -2.81
N GLY A 295 4.74 10.62 -4.07
CA GLY A 295 4.07 9.38 -4.44
C GLY A 295 2.68 9.27 -3.81
N GLU A 296 2.35 8.12 -3.23
CA GLU A 296 1.11 7.86 -2.47
C GLU A 296 0.87 8.82 -1.28
N TYR A 297 1.90 9.53 -0.80
CA TYR A 297 1.79 10.47 0.32
C TYR A 297 1.34 11.88 -0.08
N THR A 298 1.21 12.15 -1.38
CA THR A 298 0.80 13.44 -1.95
C THR A 298 -0.46 14.04 -1.30
N PRO A 299 -1.55 13.27 -1.03
CA PRO A 299 -2.77 13.79 -0.38
C PRO A 299 -2.57 14.32 1.04
N TYR A 300 -1.48 13.89 1.71
CA TYR A 300 -1.20 14.20 3.10
C TYR A 300 -0.16 15.30 3.27
N ARG A 301 0.47 15.77 2.18
CA ARG A 301 1.68 16.60 2.22
C ARG A 301 1.58 17.94 1.49
N ASN A 302 0.36 18.41 1.19
CA ASN A 302 0.11 19.72 0.57
C ASN A 302 1.12 20.05 -0.55
N TRP A 303 1.31 19.09 -1.46
CA TRP A 303 2.33 19.08 -2.52
C TRP A 303 2.38 20.32 -3.44
N ASP A 304 1.34 21.14 -3.40
CA ASP A 304 1.02 22.30 -4.22
C ASP A 304 0.90 23.59 -3.40
N HIS A 305 1.23 23.57 -2.10
CA HIS A 305 1.18 24.75 -1.24
C HIS A 305 2.58 25.17 -0.79
N VAL A 306 2.71 26.45 -0.39
CA VAL A 306 3.87 26.92 0.37
C VAL A 306 3.80 26.29 1.75
N ASP A 307 4.87 25.60 2.14
CA ASP A 307 5.02 25.00 3.46
C ASP A 307 6.30 25.51 4.13
N GLU A 308 6.11 26.47 5.04
CA GLU A 308 7.14 26.96 5.95
C GLU A 308 7.24 26.10 7.23
N THR A 309 6.30 25.16 7.42
CA THR A 309 6.32 24.22 8.53
C THR A 309 7.13 23.00 8.14
N ILE A 310 8.10 22.66 8.99
CA ILE A 310 8.89 21.46 8.80
C ILE A 310 7.97 20.29 9.20
N PHE A 311 7.38 19.61 8.21
CA PHE A 311 6.83 18.30 8.46
C PHE A 311 7.97 17.31 8.75
N PHE A 312 7.66 16.41 9.66
CA PHE A 312 8.62 15.80 10.59
C PHE A 312 9.25 14.54 10.01
N ASN A 313 10.03 14.65 8.95
CA ASN A 313 10.83 13.53 8.47
C ASN A 313 12.15 14.00 7.83
N PRO A 314 13.35 13.59 8.29
CA PRO A 314 14.61 13.76 7.56
C PRO A 314 14.63 13.08 6.17
N GLU A 315 13.61 12.27 5.82
CA GLU A 315 13.33 11.77 4.47
C GLU A 315 12.47 12.75 3.63
N GLU A 316 12.05 13.90 4.16
CA GLU A 316 11.52 15.01 3.37
C GLU A 316 12.66 15.80 2.72
N VAL A 317 12.45 16.29 1.50
CA VAL A 317 13.46 17.06 0.76
C VAL A 317 13.95 18.28 1.50
N VAL A 318 13.11 18.87 2.35
CA VAL A 318 13.51 19.96 3.25
C VAL A 318 14.71 19.56 4.14
N GLY A 319 14.77 18.30 4.57
CA GLY A 319 15.89 17.72 5.32
C GLY A 319 17.18 17.57 4.51
N ALA A 320 17.12 17.58 3.18
CA ALA A 320 18.26 17.50 2.25
C ALA A 320 18.53 18.82 1.48
N ARG A 321 17.94 19.95 1.90
CA ARG A 321 18.07 21.27 1.27
C ARG A 321 19.24 22.13 1.77
N CYS A 322 20.21 21.55 2.50
CA CYS A 322 21.29 22.33 3.13
C CYS A 322 22.04 23.26 2.17
N TRP A 323 22.25 22.81 0.93
CA TRP A 323 22.88 23.58 -0.15
C TRP A 323 21.97 24.71 -0.67
N ALA A 324 20.68 24.45 -0.90
CA ALA A 324 19.72 25.46 -1.36
C ALA A 324 19.50 26.55 -0.30
N ILE A 325 19.39 26.17 0.98
CA ILE A 325 19.32 27.10 2.12
C ILE A 325 20.57 27.98 2.15
N ALA A 326 21.76 27.37 2.07
CA ALA A 326 23.01 28.12 2.08
C ALA A 326 23.14 29.07 0.87
N ILE A 327 22.73 28.65 -0.34
CA ILE A 327 22.71 29.51 -1.53
C ILE A 327 21.74 30.69 -1.33
N GLN A 328 20.53 30.44 -0.82
CA GLN A 328 19.53 31.49 -0.56
C GLN A 328 20.03 32.49 0.50
N MET A 329 20.74 32.03 1.53
CA MET A 329 21.38 32.90 2.52
C MET A 329 22.46 33.80 1.90
N MET A 330 23.31 33.23 1.03
CA MET A 330 24.32 33.98 0.28
C MET A 330 23.67 35.02 -0.64
N TYR A 331 22.58 34.63 -1.31
CA TYR A 331 21.75 35.47 -2.16
C TYR A 331 21.19 36.67 -1.41
N ARG A 332 20.44 36.45 -0.31
CA ARG A 332 19.81 37.54 0.47
C ARG A 332 20.86 38.53 1.00
N TYR A 333 22.00 38.01 1.46
CA TYR A 333 23.10 38.86 1.91
C TYR A 333 23.64 39.77 0.80
N TYR A 334 23.92 39.23 -0.38
CA TYR A 334 24.45 40.02 -1.49
C TYR A 334 23.40 40.92 -2.15
N LYS A 335 22.15 40.50 -2.24
CA LYS A 335 21.01 41.34 -2.66
C LYS A 335 20.95 42.59 -1.77
N LYS A 336 20.87 42.39 -0.45
CA LYS A 336 20.84 43.49 0.53
C LYS A 336 22.06 44.40 0.41
N LYS A 337 23.26 43.84 0.20
CA LYS A 337 24.50 44.61 0.03
C LYS A 337 24.48 45.48 -1.23
N LEU A 338 23.86 45.02 -2.31
CA LEU A 338 23.77 45.71 -3.60
C LEU A 338 22.62 46.73 -3.66
N THR A 339 21.44 46.38 -3.15
CA THR A 339 20.21 47.16 -3.31
C THR A 339 19.84 47.97 -2.08
N GLY A 340 20.28 47.54 -0.89
CA GLY A 340 19.84 48.08 0.39
C GLY A 340 18.41 47.68 0.79
N ILE A 341 17.75 46.80 0.04
CA ILE A 341 16.34 46.40 0.22
C ILE A 341 16.29 44.98 0.80
N ASN A 342 15.39 44.78 1.76
CA ASN A 342 14.94 43.48 2.28
C ASN A 342 13.44 43.37 1.92
N ASP A 343 13.10 42.72 0.82
CA ASP A 343 11.71 42.52 0.36
C ASP A 343 11.42 41.07 0.00
N ASP A 344 10.14 40.72 -0.06
CA ASP A 344 9.64 39.33 -0.20
C ASP A 344 9.86 38.73 -1.60
N GLY A 345 10.38 39.50 -2.57
CA GLY A 345 10.72 39.05 -3.93
C GLY A 345 12.12 38.41 -4.00
N ASP A 346 12.42 37.53 -3.05
CA ASP A 346 13.68 36.82 -2.99
C ASP A 346 13.62 35.53 -3.80
N LEU A 347 14.76 35.15 -4.37
CA LEU A 347 14.94 33.84 -4.98
C LEU A 347 14.57 32.74 -3.97
N THR A 348 13.69 31.83 -4.37
CA THR A 348 13.19 30.75 -3.52
C THR A 348 14.11 29.53 -3.50
N GLN A 349 14.03 28.70 -2.47
CA GLN A 349 14.72 27.41 -2.39
C GLN A 349 14.22 26.47 -3.49
N ASP A 350 12.92 26.51 -3.80
CA ASP A 350 12.34 25.73 -4.88
C ASP A 350 12.88 26.13 -6.26
N GLU A 351 13.05 27.43 -6.54
CA GLU A 351 13.68 27.90 -7.77
C GLU A 351 15.16 27.49 -7.87
N ILE A 352 15.91 27.56 -6.76
CA ILE A 352 17.30 27.08 -6.69
C ILE A 352 17.34 25.58 -6.98
N ALA A 353 16.42 24.81 -6.42
CA ALA A 353 16.34 23.37 -6.66
C ALA A 353 16.02 23.04 -8.12
N MET A 354 14.99 23.69 -8.67
CA MET A 354 14.59 23.61 -10.08
C MET A 354 15.78 23.85 -11.00
N TYR A 355 16.48 24.98 -10.85
CA TYR A 355 17.59 25.33 -11.74
C TYR A 355 18.77 24.34 -11.64
N VAL A 356 19.14 23.96 -10.42
CA VAL A 356 20.29 23.07 -10.22
C VAL A 356 20.02 21.70 -10.82
N LYS A 357 18.78 21.20 -10.74
CA LYS A 357 18.42 19.83 -11.12
C LYS A 357 17.80 19.66 -12.52
N ALA A 358 17.28 20.70 -13.16
CA ALA A 358 16.59 20.60 -14.45
C ALA A 358 17.46 20.36 -15.70
N GLU A 359 18.77 20.11 -15.58
CA GLU A 359 19.68 20.12 -16.76
C GLU A 359 19.83 18.78 -17.54
N ASN A 360 19.13 17.70 -17.17
CA ASN A 360 19.17 16.42 -17.92
C ASN A 360 17.84 15.65 -17.80
N ASP A 361 16.83 15.94 -18.62
CA ASP A 361 15.50 15.29 -18.68
C ASP A 361 14.68 15.27 -17.37
N ASN A 362 15.20 15.83 -16.28
CA ASN A 362 14.62 15.77 -14.95
C ASN A 362 13.89 17.07 -14.51
N ILE A 363 13.41 17.87 -15.47
CA ILE A 363 12.60 19.07 -15.17
C ILE A 363 11.29 18.70 -14.47
N TYR A 364 10.80 17.47 -14.69
CA TYR A 364 9.59 16.93 -14.09
C TYR A 364 9.76 16.50 -12.63
N GLU A 365 10.99 16.19 -12.15
CA GLU A 365 11.25 15.77 -10.76
C GLU A 365 12.51 16.44 -10.16
N PRO A 366 12.52 17.77 -10.05
CA PRO A 366 13.72 18.53 -9.68
C PRO A 366 14.05 18.47 -8.19
N PHE A 367 13.17 17.88 -7.38
CA PHE A 367 13.28 17.84 -5.93
C PHE A 367 13.71 16.46 -5.42
N GLN A 368 14.70 15.82 -6.03
CA GLN A 368 15.21 14.54 -5.51
C GLN A 368 16.11 14.75 -4.27
N LEU A 369 16.15 13.77 -3.37
CA LEU A 369 17.02 13.81 -2.19
C LEU A 369 18.48 13.86 -2.63
N TYR A 370 19.12 15.00 -2.37
CA TYR A 370 20.52 15.20 -2.69
C TYR A 370 21.32 15.36 -1.41
N ASP A 371 22.20 14.40 -1.20
CA ASP A 371 23.14 14.38 -0.11
C ASP A 371 24.22 15.45 -0.43
N GLY A 372 24.11 16.61 0.23
CA GLY A 372 24.90 17.80 -0.07
C GLY A 372 26.42 17.59 0.01
N GLY A 373 27.16 18.45 -0.65
CA GLY A 373 28.62 18.39 -0.67
C GLY A 373 29.10 19.41 -1.67
N LEU A 374 30.29 19.97 -1.49
CA LEU A 374 30.86 20.95 -2.44
C LEU A 374 31.22 20.32 -3.80
N VAL A 375 30.18 19.90 -4.51
CA VAL A 375 30.11 19.24 -5.81
C VAL A 375 29.85 20.28 -6.90
N GLU A 376 29.82 19.87 -8.17
CA GLU A 376 29.66 20.81 -9.28
C GLU A 376 28.25 21.42 -9.33
N GLU A 377 27.24 20.70 -8.85
CA GLU A 377 25.84 21.12 -8.79
C GLU A 377 25.64 22.30 -7.82
N ASP A 378 26.21 22.22 -6.61
CA ASP A 378 26.16 23.29 -5.61
C ASP A 378 26.82 24.57 -6.13
N LYS A 379 27.96 24.42 -6.83
CA LYS A 379 28.67 25.54 -7.46
C LYS A 379 27.84 26.16 -8.56
N LYS A 380 27.21 25.35 -9.40
CA LYS A 380 26.34 25.80 -10.48
C LYS A 380 25.18 26.63 -9.93
N GLY A 381 24.51 26.15 -8.88
CA GLY A 381 23.42 26.88 -8.22
C GLY A 381 23.88 28.22 -7.62
N LEU A 382 25.02 28.20 -6.92
CA LEU A 382 25.59 29.42 -6.34
C LEU A 382 25.97 30.45 -7.41
N LYS A 383 26.56 30.01 -8.53
CA LYS A 383 26.89 30.87 -9.68
C LYS A 383 25.67 31.49 -10.30
N TRP A 384 24.62 30.69 -10.49
CA TRP A 384 23.38 31.17 -11.07
C TRP A 384 22.69 32.19 -10.19
N ALA A 385 22.41 31.85 -8.92
CA ALA A 385 21.71 32.73 -7.98
C ALA A 385 22.41 34.09 -7.83
N LEU A 386 23.74 34.09 -7.80
CA LEU A 386 24.58 35.28 -7.62
C LEU A 386 25.11 35.89 -8.93
N ASN A 387 24.68 35.38 -10.09
CA ASN A 387 25.15 35.79 -11.43
C ASN A 387 26.69 35.93 -11.53
N LEU A 388 27.41 34.89 -11.09
CA LEU A 388 28.87 34.86 -11.00
C LEU A 388 29.53 34.28 -12.26
N SER A 389 30.68 34.83 -12.62
CA SER A 389 31.63 34.19 -13.54
C SER A 389 32.56 33.21 -12.80
N GLU A 390 33.33 32.40 -13.53
CA GLU A 390 34.34 31.52 -12.92
C GLU A 390 35.40 32.29 -12.12
N ASP A 391 35.73 33.52 -12.54
CA ASP A 391 36.74 34.35 -11.86
C ASP A 391 36.25 34.92 -10.52
N ASP A 392 34.93 34.94 -10.28
CA ASP A 392 34.33 35.50 -9.06
C ASP A 392 34.26 34.48 -7.90
N ILE A 393 34.61 33.21 -8.16
CA ILE A 393 34.56 32.10 -7.20
C ILE A 393 35.97 31.65 -6.81
N HIS A 394 36.28 31.76 -5.52
CA HIS A 394 37.53 31.29 -4.95
C HIS A 394 37.35 29.92 -4.29
N LEU A 395 37.53 28.85 -5.05
CA LEU A 395 37.51 27.47 -4.53
C LEU A 395 38.84 27.13 -3.86
N HIS A 396 38.77 26.73 -2.59
CA HIS A 396 39.94 26.31 -1.81
C HIS A 396 39.79 24.86 -1.33
N LYS A 397 40.81 24.03 -1.56
CA LYS A 397 40.89 22.67 -1.03
C LYS A 397 41.80 22.63 0.20
N ILE A 398 41.37 21.96 1.27
CA ILE A 398 42.17 21.86 2.50
C ILE A 398 43.35 20.88 2.32
N GLY A 399 43.25 19.95 1.36
CA GLY A 399 44.22 18.88 1.10
C GLY A 399 45.56 19.26 0.46
N GLU A 400 45.86 20.54 0.23
CA GLU A 400 47.09 20.97 -0.46
C GLU A 400 47.95 22.01 0.31
N ASP A 401 47.44 22.61 1.40
CA ASP A 401 48.08 23.72 2.14
C ASP A 401 48.15 23.44 3.66
N ASN A 402 49.10 24.08 4.39
CA ASN A 402 49.17 24.00 5.86
C ASN A 402 47.89 24.59 6.49
N LEU A 403 47.31 23.90 7.48
CA LEU A 403 46.10 24.32 8.22
C LEU A 403 46.12 25.79 8.70
N SER A 404 47.29 26.29 9.07
CA SER A 404 47.48 27.68 9.49
C SER A 404 47.14 28.68 8.37
N ASN A 405 47.41 28.33 7.10
CA ASN A 405 47.11 29.17 5.96
C ASN A 405 45.60 29.29 5.71
N HIS A 406 44.84 28.21 5.88
CA HIS A 406 43.38 28.23 5.71
C HIS A 406 42.68 29.04 6.80
N LYS A 407 43.13 28.94 8.06
CA LYS A 407 42.66 29.78 9.15
C LYS A 407 42.81 31.27 8.81
N GLU A 408 43.98 31.68 8.33
CA GLU A 408 44.21 33.08 7.95
C GLU A 408 43.42 33.51 6.71
N ARG A 409 43.19 32.61 5.73
CA ARG A 409 42.31 32.89 4.59
C ARG A 409 40.86 33.12 5.01
N ILE A 410 40.31 32.28 5.89
CA ILE A 410 38.94 32.49 6.40
C ILE A 410 38.84 33.82 7.13
N LYS A 411 39.80 34.15 8.00
CA LYS A 411 39.87 35.47 8.66
C LYS A 411 39.83 36.60 7.65
N PHE A 412 40.64 36.50 6.58
CA PHE A 412 40.66 37.47 5.50
C PHE A 412 39.28 37.64 4.84
N PHE A 413 38.59 36.55 4.48
CA PHE A 413 37.26 36.64 3.86
C PHE A 413 36.23 37.29 4.79
N ILE A 414 36.19 36.88 6.06
CA ILE A 414 35.26 37.45 7.03
C ILE A 414 35.51 38.95 7.25
N GLN A 415 36.77 39.36 7.38
CA GLN A 415 37.15 40.77 7.52
C GLN A 415 36.78 41.63 6.31
N ASN A 416 36.75 41.03 5.12
CA ASN A 416 36.31 41.69 3.89
C ASN A 416 34.80 41.56 3.64
N ARG A 417 34.04 41.09 4.64
CA ARG A 417 32.56 40.94 4.57
C ARG A 417 32.13 40.01 3.44
N MET A 418 32.88 38.91 3.26
CA MET A 418 32.61 37.82 2.33
C MET A 418 32.22 36.57 3.13
N PRO A 419 30.94 36.16 3.13
CA PRO A 419 30.53 34.91 3.75
C PRO A 419 31.18 33.72 3.04
N VAL A 420 31.51 32.69 3.81
CA VAL A 420 32.22 31.51 3.32
C VAL A 420 31.25 30.33 3.28
N PHE A 421 31.09 29.74 2.11
CA PHE A 421 30.27 28.56 1.88
C PHE A 421 31.12 27.30 2.13
N ILE A 422 30.70 26.46 3.06
CA ILE A 422 31.46 25.29 3.50
C ILE A 422 30.60 24.02 3.44
N ALA A 423 31.24 22.87 3.22
CA ALA A 423 30.57 21.57 3.32
C ALA A 423 31.39 20.61 4.19
N SER A 424 30.69 19.78 4.99
CA SER A 424 31.29 18.69 5.74
C SER A 424 31.24 17.40 4.91
N SER A 425 32.39 16.81 4.62
CA SER A 425 32.56 15.62 3.78
C SER A 425 32.09 14.32 4.43
N GLY A 426 31.93 14.30 5.76
CA GLY A 426 31.42 13.15 6.52
C GLY A 426 29.90 13.13 6.65
N THR A 427 29.27 14.30 6.81
CA THR A 427 27.83 14.45 7.03
C THR A 427 27.08 14.95 5.80
N ARG A 428 27.78 15.29 4.71
CA ARG A 428 27.17 15.78 3.46
C ARG A 428 26.24 16.99 3.68
N HIS A 429 26.63 17.86 4.62
CA HIS A 429 25.86 19.03 5.03
C HIS A 429 26.57 20.34 4.68
N VAL A 430 25.81 21.29 4.13
CA VAL A 430 26.31 22.57 3.62
C VAL A 430 25.88 23.73 4.51
N MET A 431 26.82 24.63 4.82
CA MET A 431 26.67 25.70 5.80
C MET A 431 27.29 27.01 5.30
N VAL A 432 26.95 28.12 5.97
CA VAL A 432 27.57 29.44 5.73
C VAL A 432 28.32 29.90 6.98
N VAL A 433 29.55 30.36 6.81
CA VAL A 433 30.36 30.97 7.88
C VAL A 433 30.43 32.47 7.70
N CYS A 434 30.10 33.22 8.75
CA CYS A 434 30.06 34.70 8.73
C CYS A 434 30.84 35.36 9.88
N GLY A 435 31.60 34.58 10.66
CA GLY A 435 32.36 35.11 11.78
C GLY A 435 33.45 34.17 12.30
N PHE A 436 34.42 34.73 13.01
CA PHE A 436 35.44 33.97 13.73
C PHE A 436 35.78 34.60 15.08
N GLN A 437 36.29 33.76 15.99
CA GLN A 437 36.92 34.17 17.24
C GLN A 437 38.22 33.39 17.47
N GLU A 438 39.29 34.09 17.82
CA GLU A 438 40.60 33.54 18.14
C GLU A 438 41.00 33.93 19.55
N PHE A 439 41.48 32.97 20.32
CA PHE A 439 41.87 33.14 21.72
C PHE A 439 43.38 32.97 21.91
N SER A 440 43.92 33.54 22.99
CA SER A 440 45.35 33.54 23.31
C SER A 440 45.93 32.13 23.54
N ASN A 441 45.09 31.17 23.90
CA ASN A 441 45.41 29.76 24.04
C ASN A 441 45.50 29.01 22.69
N GLY A 442 45.22 29.70 21.57
CA GLY A 442 45.23 29.15 20.22
C GLY A 442 43.91 28.53 19.78
N ASN A 443 42.86 28.55 20.61
CA ASN A 443 41.53 28.11 20.21
C ASN A 443 40.96 29.06 19.16
N PHE A 444 40.28 28.48 18.16
CA PHE A 444 39.72 29.21 17.03
C PHE A 444 38.33 28.67 16.74
N TYR A 445 37.33 29.54 16.77
CA TYR A 445 35.93 29.21 16.57
C TYR A 445 35.37 29.94 15.37
N LEU A 446 34.43 29.30 14.68
CA LEU A 446 33.71 29.86 13.53
C LEU A 446 32.24 30.00 13.85
N LYS A 447 31.64 31.14 13.47
CA LYS A 447 30.19 31.33 13.50
C LYS A 447 29.60 30.66 12.26
N ARG A 448 28.98 29.49 12.42
CA ARG A 448 28.26 28.79 11.35
C ARG A 448 26.78 29.10 11.42
N LEU A 449 26.18 29.19 10.25
CA LEU A 449 24.75 29.29 10.04
C LEU A 449 24.27 28.05 9.28
N ASN A 450 23.00 27.72 9.49
CA ASN A 450 22.38 26.51 8.97
C ASN A 450 23.09 25.22 9.42
N ALA A 451 23.35 25.06 10.71
CA ALA A 451 24.05 23.86 11.20
C ALA A 451 23.24 22.55 11.00
N ASP A 452 21.93 22.61 10.79
CA ASP A 452 21.02 21.46 10.84
C ASP A 452 19.76 21.56 9.95
N ASN A 453 19.68 22.47 8.97
CA ASN A 453 18.48 22.77 8.16
C ASN A 453 17.31 23.43 8.92
N TYR A 454 17.42 23.59 10.24
CA TYR A 454 16.44 24.31 11.08
C TYR A 454 16.82 25.78 11.29
N GLY A 455 17.89 26.25 10.65
CA GLY A 455 18.43 27.59 10.84
C GLY A 455 19.22 27.74 12.15
N THR A 456 19.79 26.66 12.68
CA THR A 456 20.64 26.75 13.86
C THR A 456 21.92 27.54 13.57
N VAL A 457 22.27 28.41 14.53
CA VAL A 457 23.51 29.19 14.55
C VAL A 457 24.38 28.70 15.70
N ASP A 458 25.64 28.38 15.42
CA ASP A 458 26.60 27.97 16.43
C ASP A 458 27.99 28.60 16.24
N TRP A 459 28.75 28.62 17.33
CA TRP A 459 30.18 28.96 17.32
C TRP A 459 30.99 27.69 17.56
N ILE A 460 31.35 26.98 16.50
CA ILE A 460 32.02 25.67 16.60
C ILE A 460 33.54 25.80 16.55
N GLU A 461 34.26 24.95 17.28
CA GLU A 461 35.73 24.86 17.21
C GLU A 461 36.19 24.43 15.81
N TRP A 462 37.09 25.20 15.19
CA TRP A 462 37.67 24.92 13.88
C TRP A 462 38.21 23.49 13.74
N LYS A 463 38.85 22.97 14.79
CA LYS A 463 39.36 21.59 14.80
C LYS A 463 38.25 20.56 14.72
N THR A 464 37.10 20.82 15.35
CA THR A 464 35.93 19.93 15.27
C THR A 464 35.39 19.90 13.85
N VAL A 465 35.27 21.05 13.18
CA VAL A 465 34.83 21.11 11.77
C VAL A 465 35.71 20.23 10.86
N LEU A 466 37.02 20.16 11.13
CA LEU A 466 37.96 19.30 10.39
C LEU A 466 37.84 17.80 10.74
N GLN A 467 37.31 17.48 11.93
CA GLN A 467 37.23 16.13 12.49
C GLN A 467 35.86 15.45 12.30
N GLU A 468 34.82 16.17 11.84
CA GLU A 468 33.48 15.61 11.56
C GLU A 468 33.45 14.50 10.48
N SER A 469 34.62 14.13 9.95
CA SER A 469 34.74 13.28 8.79
C SER A 469 35.68 12.10 9.04
N SER A 470 35.19 10.89 8.82
CA SER A 470 36.06 9.73 8.50
C SER A 470 36.81 9.92 7.17
N ARG A 471 36.59 11.04 6.47
CA ARG A 471 37.29 11.55 5.27
C ARG A 471 37.33 13.10 5.27
N ASN A 472 38.41 13.72 5.73
CA ASN A 472 38.67 15.18 5.89
C ASN A 472 37.72 16.20 5.21
N LEU A 473 37.45 17.34 5.86
CA LEU A 473 36.82 18.54 5.27
C LEU A 473 37.58 18.93 3.98
N ASP A 474 37.00 18.68 2.80
CA ASP A 474 37.79 18.67 1.55
C ASP A 474 37.92 20.06 0.91
N THR A 475 36.89 20.93 0.99
CA THR A 475 36.84 22.21 0.27
C THR A 475 35.97 23.30 0.94
N TYR A 476 36.21 24.58 0.60
CA TYR A 476 35.30 25.71 0.89
C TYR A 476 35.35 26.75 -0.24
N ILE A 477 34.29 27.57 -0.35
CA ILE A 477 34.15 28.62 -1.36
C ILE A 477 33.99 29.97 -0.68
N ALA A 478 34.78 30.96 -1.11
CA ALA A 478 34.51 32.35 -0.85
C ALA A 478 34.11 33.05 -2.16
N VAL A 479 33.12 33.92 -2.08
CA VAL A 479 32.54 34.62 -3.24
C VAL A 479 32.86 36.11 -3.11
N GLU A 480 33.42 36.73 -4.15
CA GLU A 480 33.56 38.18 -4.18
C GLU A 480 32.19 38.87 -4.29
N THR A 481 32.12 40.16 -4.00
CA THR A 481 30.82 40.84 -4.10
C THR A 481 30.34 40.81 -5.56
N PRO A 482 29.21 40.14 -5.87
CA PRO A 482 28.75 39.99 -7.23
C PRO A 482 28.33 41.33 -7.82
N ARG A 483 28.31 41.44 -9.15
CA ARG A 483 27.87 42.67 -9.85
C ARG A 483 26.35 42.85 -9.81
N SER A 484 25.62 41.75 -9.69
CA SER A 484 24.16 41.66 -9.67
C SER A 484 23.77 40.32 -9.06
N VAL A 485 22.53 40.18 -8.61
CA VAL A 485 21.94 38.88 -8.25
C VAL A 485 20.72 38.63 -9.15
N LEU A 486 20.26 37.39 -9.26
CA LEU A 486 19.02 37.10 -9.98
C LEU A 486 17.78 37.63 -9.22
N LEU A 487 16.67 37.75 -9.92
CA LEU A 487 15.36 38.01 -9.28
C LEU A 487 14.54 36.73 -9.39
N THR A 488 13.65 36.52 -8.42
CA THR A 488 12.67 35.43 -8.49
C THR A 488 11.82 35.56 -9.76
N ASN A 489 11.46 34.42 -10.34
CA ASN A 489 10.54 34.35 -11.46
C ASN A 489 9.10 34.45 -10.93
N PRO A 490 8.33 35.51 -11.29
CA PRO A 490 6.98 35.68 -10.75
C PRO A 490 6.02 34.54 -11.09
N LEU A 491 6.30 33.77 -12.14
CA LEU A 491 5.47 32.64 -12.59
C LEU A 491 5.46 31.48 -11.60
N VAL A 492 6.45 31.36 -10.71
CA VAL A 492 6.45 30.30 -9.66
C VAL A 492 5.50 30.60 -8.50
N HIS A 493 4.84 31.77 -8.52
CA HIS A 493 3.91 32.23 -7.48
C HIS A 493 2.54 32.61 -8.03
N THR A 494 2.36 32.57 -9.34
CA THR A 494 1.15 33.03 -10.02
C THR A 494 0.42 31.81 -10.55
N ASP A 495 -0.85 31.66 -10.18
CA ASP A 495 -1.81 30.69 -10.70
C ASP A 495 -2.89 31.56 -11.37
N SER A 496 -2.80 31.69 -12.69
CA SER A 496 -3.58 32.69 -13.43
C SER A 496 -5.06 32.31 -13.59
N ASP A 497 -5.40 31.02 -13.57
CA ASP A 497 -6.76 30.54 -13.82
C ASP A 497 -7.43 29.85 -12.63
N GLY A 498 -6.69 29.67 -11.54
CA GLY A 498 -7.19 29.17 -10.28
C GLY A 498 -7.55 27.69 -10.32
N ASP A 499 -6.85 26.89 -11.12
CA ASP A 499 -6.91 25.43 -11.10
C ASP A 499 -5.91 24.82 -10.09
N GLY A 500 -4.99 25.65 -9.59
CA GLY A 500 -3.99 25.29 -8.59
C GLY A 500 -2.67 24.77 -9.18
N LEU A 501 -2.44 24.89 -10.49
CA LEU A 501 -1.12 24.89 -11.11
C LEU A 501 -0.59 26.33 -11.15
N VAL A 502 0.71 26.50 -11.00
CA VAL A 502 1.32 27.82 -11.21
C VAL A 502 1.76 27.95 -12.66
N ASP A 503 1.72 29.17 -13.20
CA ASP A 503 2.08 29.49 -14.59
C ASP A 503 3.44 28.90 -14.99
N TYR A 504 4.38 28.79 -14.05
CA TYR A 504 5.68 28.17 -14.33
C TYR A 504 5.57 26.67 -14.64
N ASP A 505 4.79 25.92 -13.87
CA ASP A 505 4.56 24.50 -14.07
C ASP A 505 3.83 24.30 -15.41
N GLU A 506 2.81 25.11 -15.70
CA GLU A 506 2.04 25.04 -16.95
C GLU A 506 2.87 25.39 -18.20
N ILE A 507 3.75 26.40 -18.13
CA ILE A 507 4.51 26.87 -19.30
C ILE A 507 5.78 26.05 -19.52
N TYR A 508 6.53 25.77 -18.46
CA TYR A 508 7.90 25.25 -18.57
C TYR A 508 8.05 23.78 -18.18
N ARG A 509 7.13 23.21 -17.40
CA ARG A 509 7.26 21.84 -16.92
C ARG A 509 6.29 20.90 -17.61
N PHE A 510 4.99 21.08 -17.42
CA PHE A 510 3.94 20.20 -17.94
C PHE A 510 3.44 20.61 -19.33
N HIS A 511 3.67 21.87 -19.72
CA HIS A 511 3.30 22.38 -21.05
C HIS A 511 1.78 22.36 -21.35
N THR A 512 0.94 22.31 -20.32
CA THR A 512 -0.53 22.45 -20.39
C THR A 512 -0.96 23.77 -21.05
N CYS A 513 -0.14 24.82 -20.93
CA CYS A 513 -0.29 26.04 -21.71
C CYS A 513 0.78 26.18 -22.80
N SER A 514 0.76 25.31 -23.82
CA SER A 514 1.73 25.36 -24.92
C SER A 514 1.40 26.45 -25.97
N GLY A 515 2.32 27.39 -26.19
CA GLY A 515 2.20 28.42 -27.25
C GLY A 515 2.63 29.84 -26.87
N ILE A 516 2.96 30.09 -25.61
CA ILE A 516 3.32 31.42 -25.09
C ILE A 516 4.75 31.37 -24.54
N THR A 517 5.61 32.30 -24.96
CA THR A 517 7.02 32.40 -24.48
C THR A 517 7.26 33.67 -23.65
N THR A 518 6.23 34.48 -23.44
CA THR A 518 6.26 35.74 -22.70
C THR A 518 4.92 35.97 -22.01
N TYR A 519 4.95 36.37 -20.74
CA TYR A 519 3.78 36.79 -19.94
C TYR A 519 2.71 37.50 -20.78
N ASP A 520 1.53 36.88 -20.90
CA ASP A 520 0.36 37.39 -21.63
C ASP A 520 -0.85 37.48 -20.69
N PRO A 521 -1.45 38.67 -20.48
CA PRO A 521 -2.65 38.83 -19.66
C PRO A 521 -3.94 38.26 -20.27
N ASP A 522 -3.92 37.76 -21.52
CA ASP A 522 -5.06 37.15 -22.22
C ASP A 522 -4.95 35.61 -22.37
N TYR A 523 -4.21 34.94 -21.45
CA TYR A 523 -4.14 33.51 -21.08
C TYR A 523 -4.61 32.42 -22.09
N CYS A 524 -3.75 31.41 -22.33
CA CYS A 524 -3.85 30.27 -23.28
C CYS A 524 -4.90 30.44 -24.42
N VAL A 525 -4.46 30.93 -25.59
CA VAL A 525 -5.38 31.19 -26.71
C VAL A 525 -5.82 29.87 -27.36
N GLY A 526 -7.04 29.42 -27.02
CA GLY A 526 -7.74 28.34 -27.74
C GLY A 526 -7.60 26.94 -27.14
N ILE A 527 -7.05 26.83 -25.93
CA ILE A 527 -7.01 25.61 -25.10
C ILE A 527 -7.81 25.92 -23.83
N ASN A 528 -8.51 24.93 -23.26
CA ASN A 528 -9.07 25.07 -21.92
C ASN A 528 -7.90 24.88 -20.94
N PRO A 529 -7.43 25.92 -20.26
CA PRO A 529 -6.19 25.84 -19.49
C PRO A 529 -6.25 24.95 -18.25
N ARG A 530 -7.47 24.51 -17.87
CA ARG A 530 -7.70 23.59 -16.76
C ARG A 530 -7.70 22.12 -17.16
N ASP A 531 -7.89 21.84 -18.44
CA ASP A 531 -8.20 20.54 -19.03
C ASP A 531 -7.78 20.66 -20.50
N SER A 532 -6.47 20.46 -20.69
CA SER A 532 -5.73 20.89 -21.86
C SER A 532 -5.99 20.01 -23.08
N ASP A 533 -6.36 18.75 -22.88
CA ASP A 533 -6.73 17.78 -23.91
C ASP A 533 -8.25 17.68 -24.13
N GLY A 534 -9.07 18.18 -23.19
CA GLY A 534 -10.51 18.30 -23.30
C GLY A 534 -11.28 17.01 -23.02
N ASP A 535 -10.69 16.09 -22.26
CA ASP A 535 -11.28 14.78 -21.94
C ASP A 535 -12.29 14.85 -20.77
N GLY A 536 -12.23 15.93 -19.98
CA GLY A 536 -13.11 16.21 -18.85
C GLY A 536 -12.46 16.07 -17.46
N ILE A 537 -11.20 15.64 -17.38
CA ILE A 537 -10.37 15.62 -16.18
C ILE A 537 -9.52 16.90 -16.16
N GLU A 538 -9.26 17.47 -14.97
CA GLU A 538 -8.41 18.66 -14.87
C GLU A 538 -6.92 18.26 -14.92
N ASP A 539 -6.06 19.04 -15.60
CA ASP A 539 -4.63 18.73 -15.80
C ASP A 539 -3.93 18.36 -14.48
N LYS A 540 -4.21 19.11 -13.42
CA LYS A 540 -3.66 18.86 -12.08
C LYS A 540 -4.09 17.52 -11.48
N VAL A 541 -5.31 17.07 -11.79
CA VAL A 541 -5.86 15.79 -11.34
C VAL A 541 -5.17 14.63 -12.06
N GLU A 542 -4.85 14.78 -13.34
CA GLU A 542 -4.09 13.79 -14.09
C GLU A 542 -2.63 13.72 -13.62
N ILE A 543 -2.01 14.90 -13.42
CA ILE A 543 -0.70 15.01 -12.78
C ILE A 543 -0.70 14.31 -11.42
N TYR A 544 -1.77 14.49 -10.65
CA TYR A 544 -1.96 13.80 -9.37
C TYR A 544 -2.12 12.28 -9.53
N SER A 545 -2.90 11.83 -10.53
CA SER A 545 -3.18 10.42 -10.81
C SER A 545 -1.92 9.60 -11.00
N TYR A 546 -1.05 9.98 -11.93
CA TYR A 546 0.21 9.26 -12.14
C TYR A 546 1.25 9.52 -11.04
N THR A 547 1.10 10.56 -10.22
CA THR A 547 1.95 10.79 -9.04
C THR A 547 1.69 9.77 -7.94
N VAL A 548 0.43 9.50 -7.61
CA VAL A 548 0.08 8.64 -6.45
C VAL A 548 0.16 7.14 -6.76
N ARG A 549 0.35 6.77 -8.03
CA ARG A 549 0.43 5.38 -8.50
C ARG A 549 1.73 4.71 -8.04
N THR A 550 1.61 3.60 -7.32
CA THR A 550 2.75 2.83 -6.76
C THR A 550 3.18 1.65 -7.63
N HIS A 551 2.48 1.37 -8.73
CA HIS A 551 2.68 0.19 -9.57
C HIS A 551 2.61 0.55 -11.05
N VAL A 552 3.69 0.27 -11.80
CA VAL A 552 3.65 0.26 -13.26
C VAL A 552 3.07 -1.08 -13.72
N PRO A 553 2.03 -1.12 -14.57
CA PRO A 553 1.60 -2.33 -15.25
C PRO A 553 2.79 -2.94 -16.00
N ASN A 554 2.90 -4.26 -15.99
CA ASN A 554 4.12 -5.03 -16.24
C ASN A 554 4.57 -5.07 -17.73
N THR A 555 4.53 -3.94 -18.43
CA THR A 555 4.82 -3.81 -19.86
C THR A 555 5.63 -2.54 -20.10
N LYS A 556 6.94 -2.72 -20.33
CA LYS A 556 7.92 -1.76 -20.89
C LYS A 556 8.71 -0.82 -19.95
N VAL A 557 8.98 -1.16 -18.68
CA VAL A 557 10.08 -0.47 -17.94
C VAL A 557 11.45 -1.07 -18.33
N PRO A 558 12.49 -0.27 -18.65
CA PRO A 558 13.85 -0.76 -18.82
C PRO A 558 14.35 -1.49 -17.56
N GLN A 559 15.06 -2.59 -17.80
CA GLN A 559 15.41 -3.69 -16.90
C GLN A 559 16.43 -3.33 -15.77
N VAL A 560 16.30 -2.18 -15.09
CA VAL A 560 17.34 -1.65 -14.18
C VAL A 560 17.07 -1.91 -12.68
N VAL A 561 15.85 -2.28 -12.27
CA VAL A 561 15.47 -2.26 -10.83
C VAL A 561 15.56 -3.63 -10.11
N GLU A 562 15.91 -4.72 -10.79
CA GLU A 562 15.81 -6.06 -10.19
C GLU A 562 16.97 -6.47 -9.25
N ASP A 563 18.12 -5.79 -9.22
CA ASP A 563 19.36 -6.32 -8.61
C ASP A 563 19.67 -5.84 -7.17
N HIS A 564 18.75 -5.13 -6.50
CA HIS A 564 19.04 -4.46 -5.21
C HIS A 564 18.02 -4.71 -4.09
N ARG A 565 17.80 -6.00 -3.76
CA ARG A 565 17.08 -6.43 -2.54
C ARG A 565 18.08 -6.91 -1.49
N ASN A 566 17.78 -6.72 -0.20
CA ASN A 566 18.57 -7.35 0.86
C ASN A 566 18.25 -8.86 0.96
N GLU A 567 19.01 -9.58 1.79
CA GLU A 567 18.88 -11.04 1.98
C GLU A 567 17.49 -11.48 2.50
N ASP A 568 16.66 -10.53 2.96
CA ASP A 568 15.30 -10.74 3.48
C ASP A 568 14.20 -10.37 2.47
N GLY A 569 14.55 -10.00 1.24
CA GLY A 569 13.60 -9.71 0.16
C GLY A 569 12.92 -8.34 0.24
N TYR A 570 13.35 -7.48 1.16
CA TYR A 570 12.93 -6.09 1.19
C TYR A 570 13.84 -5.25 0.26
N PRO A 571 13.28 -4.30 -0.52
CA PRO A 571 14.10 -3.28 -1.15
C PRO A 571 14.81 -2.49 -0.05
N TYR A 572 16.09 -2.16 -0.24
CA TYR A 572 16.77 -1.26 0.70
C TYR A 572 16.00 0.06 0.73
N MET A 573 15.55 0.49 1.91
CA MET A 573 14.90 1.80 2.10
C MET A 573 15.82 2.95 1.62
N TRP A 574 17.14 2.73 1.63
CA TRP A 574 18.15 3.62 1.07
C TRP A 574 18.13 3.70 -0.47
N PHE A 575 17.62 2.67 -1.17
CA PHE A 575 17.57 2.61 -2.65
C PHE A 575 16.45 3.46 -3.26
N PHE A 576 15.33 3.64 -2.57
CA PHE A 576 14.27 4.58 -3.01
C PHE A 576 14.75 6.04 -3.04
N PHE A 577 15.83 6.35 -2.32
CA PHE A 577 16.22 7.72 -1.98
C PHE A 577 17.63 8.12 -2.41
N SER A 578 18.55 7.19 -2.68
CA SER A 578 19.93 7.53 -3.10
C SER A 578 20.23 7.33 -4.58
N GLU A 579 19.49 6.47 -5.29
CA GLU A 579 19.57 6.31 -6.76
C GLU A 579 18.19 5.98 -7.35
N GLY A 580 17.41 7.02 -7.70
CA GLY A 580 16.26 6.93 -8.61
C GLY A 580 15.13 6.00 -8.18
N GLY A 581 14.28 6.45 -7.24
CA GLY A 581 12.95 5.88 -7.06
C GLY A 581 12.18 5.85 -8.39
N LEU A 582 11.27 4.89 -8.57
CA LEU A 582 10.48 4.73 -9.79
C LEU A 582 9.87 6.07 -10.20
N PHE A 583 10.39 6.63 -11.30
CA PHE A 583 9.99 7.92 -11.86
C PHE A 583 8.49 7.89 -12.22
N PRO A 584 7.65 8.87 -11.85
CA PRO A 584 6.34 9.09 -12.49
C PRO A 584 6.43 9.33 -14.00
N SER A 585 7.61 9.72 -14.52
CA SER A 585 7.80 10.03 -15.95
C SER A 585 7.33 8.96 -16.97
N PRO A 586 7.45 7.63 -16.75
CA PRO A 586 6.93 6.62 -17.68
C PRO A 586 5.44 6.34 -17.53
N LEU A 587 4.81 6.73 -16.41
CA LEU A 587 3.35 6.66 -16.25
C LEU A 587 2.67 7.88 -16.86
N ALA A 588 3.38 9.00 -16.88
CA ALA A 588 2.88 10.20 -17.52
C ALA A 588 2.76 10.07 -19.04
N ASP A 589 3.37 9.09 -19.71
CA ASP A 589 3.24 8.81 -21.15
C ASP A 589 3.28 7.27 -21.29
N ILE A 590 2.17 6.63 -20.93
CA ILE A 590 2.14 5.18 -20.68
C ILE A 590 2.08 4.37 -21.98
N ASP A 591 1.44 4.89 -23.02
CA ASP A 591 1.36 4.25 -24.33
C ASP A 591 2.63 4.51 -25.19
N GLY A 592 3.36 5.60 -24.89
CA GLY A 592 4.61 6.00 -25.52
C GLY A 592 4.42 6.77 -26.82
N ASP A 593 3.30 7.46 -27.01
CA ASP A 593 3.01 8.24 -28.22
C ASP A 593 3.67 9.64 -28.22
N GLY A 594 4.17 10.07 -27.06
CA GLY A 594 4.90 11.31 -26.85
C GLY A 594 4.06 12.47 -26.32
N TYR A 595 2.79 12.26 -26.02
CA TYR A 595 2.00 13.15 -25.18
C TYR A 595 2.03 12.67 -23.74
N ARG A 596 1.86 13.62 -22.81
CA ARG A 596 1.73 13.29 -21.39
C ARG A 596 0.25 13.15 -21.06
N ALA A 597 -0.12 12.44 -20.01
CA ALA A 597 -1.51 12.27 -19.57
C ALA A 597 -2.25 13.60 -19.59
N GLU A 598 -1.70 14.65 -18.93
CA GLU A 598 -2.30 15.99 -18.91
C GLU A 598 -2.37 16.75 -20.27
N LEU A 599 -2.05 16.06 -21.37
CA LEU A 599 -2.05 16.52 -22.75
C LEU A 599 -2.59 15.43 -23.70
N ASP A 600 -3.12 14.32 -23.18
CA ASP A 600 -3.50 13.12 -23.92
C ASP A 600 -4.81 12.52 -23.42
N SER A 601 -5.87 12.76 -24.20
CA SER A 601 -7.25 12.41 -23.81
C SER A 601 -7.55 10.91 -23.69
N ASP A 602 -6.59 10.04 -24.04
CA ASP A 602 -6.66 8.57 -24.03
C ASP A 602 -5.25 8.04 -23.70
N SER A 603 -4.86 8.17 -22.44
CA SER A 603 -3.51 7.96 -21.93
C SER A 603 -2.94 6.59 -22.28
N ASP A 604 -3.77 5.55 -22.34
CA ASP A 604 -3.34 4.18 -22.65
C ASP A 604 -3.56 3.72 -24.10
N GLY A 605 -4.22 4.56 -24.90
CA GLY A 605 -4.39 4.43 -26.34
C GLY A 605 -5.35 3.31 -26.77
N ASP A 606 -6.33 2.96 -25.93
CA ASP A 606 -7.29 1.88 -26.20
C ASP A 606 -8.55 2.33 -26.97
N GLY A 607 -8.78 3.64 -27.06
CA GLY A 607 -9.91 4.28 -27.72
C GLY A 607 -11.09 4.63 -26.81
N ILE A 608 -10.97 4.50 -25.49
CA ILE A 608 -11.83 5.07 -24.45
C ILE A 608 -11.11 6.32 -23.92
N LEU A 609 -11.85 7.40 -23.65
CA LEU A 609 -11.23 8.63 -23.12
C LEU A 609 -11.00 8.48 -21.61
N ASP A 610 -9.92 9.05 -21.08
CA ASP A 610 -9.56 8.97 -19.67
C ASP A 610 -10.74 9.41 -18.77
N GLY A 611 -11.42 10.51 -19.12
CA GLY A 611 -12.63 10.99 -18.43
C GLY A 611 -13.86 10.07 -18.52
N ASP A 612 -13.95 9.18 -19.52
CA ASP A 612 -14.97 8.13 -19.58
C ASP A 612 -14.60 6.91 -18.71
N GLU A 613 -13.34 6.76 -18.34
CA GLU A 613 -12.80 5.70 -17.48
C GLU A 613 -12.82 6.09 -16.00
N ASP A 614 -12.31 7.28 -15.66
CA ASP A 614 -12.39 7.91 -14.34
C ASP A 614 -13.71 8.67 -14.20
N LEU A 615 -14.83 7.96 -14.09
CA LEU A 615 -16.19 8.53 -14.08
C LEU A 615 -16.45 9.68 -13.10
N ASN A 616 -15.63 9.81 -12.05
CA ASN A 616 -15.75 10.86 -11.07
C ASN A 616 -14.68 11.97 -11.15
N HIS A 617 -13.77 11.85 -12.12
CA HIS A 617 -12.70 12.79 -12.50
C HIS A 617 -11.83 13.18 -11.28
N ASN A 618 -11.42 12.20 -10.47
CA ASN A 618 -10.60 12.45 -9.27
C ASN A 618 -9.16 11.96 -9.37
N GLY A 619 -8.77 11.36 -10.51
CA GLY A 619 -7.45 10.83 -10.78
C GLY A 619 -7.15 9.54 -10.02
N ILE A 620 -8.15 8.84 -9.51
CA ILE A 620 -8.00 7.60 -8.73
C ILE A 620 -9.03 6.59 -9.22
N VAL A 621 -8.58 5.39 -9.58
CA VAL A 621 -9.48 4.29 -9.98
C VAL A 621 -10.36 3.87 -8.80
N ASP A 622 -11.63 4.25 -8.83
CA ASP A 622 -12.64 3.88 -7.84
C ASP A 622 -13.47 2.64 -8.25
N GLU A 623 -14.29 2.14 -7.32
CA GLU A 623 -15.17 0.99 -7.59
C GLU A 623 -16.21 1.32 -8.68
N GLY A 624 -16.04 0.76 -9.87
CA GLY A 624 -16.95 0.94 -11.01
C GLY A 624 -16.36 1.70 -12.18
N GLU A 625 -15.13 2.18 -12.03
CA GLU A 625 -14.33 2.85 -13.06
C GLU A 625 -13.38 1.85 -13.74
N THR A 626 -12.93 2.20 -14.94
CA THR A 626 -11.79 1.55 -15.60
C THR A 626 -10.53 2.38 -15.35
N ASP A 627 -9.37 1.92 -15.81
CA ASP A 627 -8.10 2.54 -15.42
C ASP A 627 -7.49 3.23 -16.65
N PRO A 628 -7.44 4.59 -16.71
CA PRO A 628 -6.89 5.36 -17.84
C PRO A 628 -5.48 4.99 -18.30
N TYR A 629 -4.76 4.18 -17.52
CA TYR A 629 -3.39 3.76 -17.79
C TYR A 629 -3.29 2.27 -18.13
N VAL A 630 -4.42 1.60 -18.43
CA VAL A 630 -4.52 0.14 -18.69
C VAL A 630 -5.56 -0.20 -19.77
N ALA A 631 -5.08 -0.31 -21.01
CA ALA A 631 -5.91 -0.58 -22.17
C ALA A 631 -6.95 -1.72 -22.02
N ASP A 632 -8.21 -1.39 -22.27
CA ASP A 632 -9.40 -2.23 -22.35
C ASP A 632 -9.58 -2.91 -23.72
N ASP A 633 -10.17 -4.11 -23.72
CA ASP A 633 -10.49 -4.86 -24.95
C ASP A 633 -11.93 -4.53 -25.41
N ALA A 634 -12.06 -3.56 -26.33
CA ALA A 634 -13.32 -3.11 -26.91
C ALA A 634 -14.00 -4.14 -27.87
N SER A 635 -14.35 -5.34 -27.38
CA SER A 635 -15.13 -6.32 -28.17
C SER A 635 -15.95 -7.35 -27.36
N LEU A 636 -16.77 -6.94 -26.38
CA LEU A 636 -17.33 -7.86 -25.39
C LEU A 636 -18.83 -8.17 -25.57
N GLU A 637 -19.19 -8.99 -26.57
CA GLU A 637 -20.43 -9.78 -26.51
C GLU A 637 -20.15 -11.22 -26.01
N THR A 638 -20.50 -11.43 -24.74
CA THR A 638 -20.57 -12.70 -23.99
C THR A 638 -19.24 -13.36 -23.60
N VAL A 639 -18.86 -13.18 -22.32
CA VAL A 639 -17.92 -14.07 -21.62
C VAL A 639 -18.49 -15.50 -21.67
N ALA A 640 -17.89 -16.36 -22.47
CA ALA A 640 -18.29 -17.76 -22.60
C ALA A 640 -17.16 -18.68 -22.11
N VAL A 641 -17.50 -19.67 -21.28
CA VAL A 641 -16.54 -20.72 -20.90
C VAL A 641 -16.09 -21.44 -22.17
N PRO A 642 -14.77 -21.58 -22.42
CA PRO A 642 -14.28 -22.34 -23.56
C PRO A 642 -14.89 -23.72 -23.64
N ARG A 643 -15.26 -24.17 -24.85
CA ARG A 643 -16.05 -25.39 -25.04
C ARG A 643 -15.44 -26.62 -24.36
N SER A 644 -14.11 -26.73 -24.25
CA SER A 644 -13.43 -27.89 -23.65
C SER A 644 -13.26 -27.82 -22.13
N ILE A 645 -13.68 -26.73 -21.48
CA ILE A 645 -13.40 -26.45 -20.07
C ILE A 645 -14.68 -26.54 -19.24
N ALA A 646 -14.60 -27.25 -18.11
CA ALA A 646 -15.68 -27.37 -17.14
C ALA A 646 -15.66 -26.25 -16.10
N LEU A 647 -14.48 -25.94 -15.58
CA LEU A 647 -14.24 -24.86 -14.62
C LEU A 647 -13.17 -23.94 -15.20
N TYR A 648 -13.53 -22.69 -15.43
CA TYR A 648 -12.61 -21.65 -15.89
C TYR A 648 -12.54 -20.56 -14.83
N SER A 649 -11.35 -20.18 -14.40
CA SER A 649 -11.18 -19.14 -13.39
C SER A 649 -10.16 -18.11 -13.82
N PHE A 650 -10.49 -16.83 -13.68
CA PHE A 650 -9.53 -15.73 -13.83
C PHE A 650 -8.52 -15.68 -12.69
N ASP A 651 -8.91 -16.21 -11.53
CA ASP A 651 -8.03 -16.42 -10.39
C ASP A 651 -7.77 -17.94 -10.26
N TYR A 652 -7.99 -18.54 -9.08
CA TYR A 652 -7.63 -19.92 -8.79
C TYR A 652 -8.76 -20.93 -9.08
N VAL A 653 -8.39 -22.21 -9.21
CA VAL A 653 -9.33 -23.35 -9.13
C VAL A 653 -8.91 -24.28 -8.00
N MET A 654 -9.77 -24.44 -7.00
CA MET A 654 -9.58 -25.33 -5.87
C MET A 654 -10.63 -26.44 -5.88
N ILE A 655 -10.19 -27.69 -5.85
CA ILE A 655 -11.08 -28.87 -5.81
C ILE A 655 -10.77 -29.64 -4.54
N ASN A 656 -11.65 -29.51 -3.54
CA ASN A 656 -11.43 -30.11 -2.22
C ASN A 656 -11.62 -31.63 -2.21
N ASP A 657 -11.26 -32.23 -1.09
CA ASP A 657 -11.12 -33.67 -0.90
C ASP A 657 -12.32 -34.50 -1.41
N GLY A 658 -12.04 -35.56 -2.15
CA GLY A 658 -13.02 -36.52 -2.66
C GLY A 658 -13.90 -36.02 -3.80
N SER A 659 -13.65 -34.81 -4.32
CA SER A 659 -14.45 -34.21 -5.38
C SER A 659 -14.02 -34.63 -6.79
N LYS A 660 -14.95 -34.65 -7.74
CA LYS A 660 -14.73 -35.15 -9.11
C LYS A 660 -15.31 -34.21 -10.15
N ILE A 661 -14.54 -33.92 -11.19
CA ILE A 661 -15.00 -33.18 -12.37
C ILE A 661 -14.99 -34.13 -13.56
N GLN A 662 -16.17 -34.42 -14.13
CA GLN A 662 -16.30 -35.52 -15.08
C GLN A 662 -17.22 -35.23 -16.26
N VAL A 663 -16.85 -35.76 -17.42
CA VAL A 663 -17.73 -35.96 -18.58
C VAL A 663 -18.17 -37.43 -18.57
N ARG A 664 -19.44 -37.70 -18.28
CA ARG A 664 -19.95 -39.07 -18.03
C ARG A 664 -19.16 -39.77 -16.91
N LYS A 665 -18.26 -40.71 -17.25
CA LYS A 665 -17.39 -41.45 -16.32
C LYS A 665 -15.89 -41.12 -16.49
N ALA A 666 -15.54 -40.21 -17.40
CA ALA A 666 -14.17 -39.76 -17.65
C ALA A 666 -13.94 -38.38 -17.01
N GLY A 667 -12.70 -38.01 -16.70
CA GLY A 667 -12.40 -36.67 -16.18
C GLY A 667 -12.77 -35.56 -17.17
N SER A 668 -12.91 -34.33 -16.69
CA SER A 668 -13.03 -33.12 -17.52
C SER A 668 -11.91 -32.12 -17.20
N SER A 669 -11.73 -31.13 -18.06
CA SER A 669 -10.60 -30.20 -18.03
C SER A 669 -10.95 -28.90 -17.31
N ILE A 670 -9.96 -28.30 -16.67
CA ILE A 670 -10.09 -27.07 -15.87
C ILE A 670 -9.00 -26.06 -16.26
N ALA A 671 -9.29 -24.77 -16.09
CA ALA A 671 -8.36 -23.68 -16.40
C ALA A 671 -8.30 -22.63 -15.29
N SER A 672 -7.10 -22.12 -15.00
CA SER A 672 -6.83 -21.05 -14.05
C SER A 672 -5.83 -20.05 -14.64
N GLU A 673 -6.20 -18.77 -14.61
CA GLU A 673 -5.34 -17.67 -15.05
C GLU A 673 -4.52 -17.03 -13.92
N ASN A 674 -4.70 -17.48 -12.67
CA ASN A 674 -3.94 -17.00 -11.53
C ASN A 674 -2.44 -17.04 -11.83
N VAL A 675 -1.77 -15.91 -11.60
CA VAL A 675 -0.31 -15.74 -11.66
C VAL A 675 0.29 -15.37 -10.30
N VAL A 676 -0.56 -15.19 -9.28
CA VAL A 676 -0.20 -14.68 -7.96
C VAL A 676 -0.34 -15.78 -6.90
N GLY A 677 0.63 -15.87 -5.99
CA GLY A 677 0.62 -16.86 -4.92
C GLY A 677 1.22 -18.21 -5.35
N PRO A 678 1.16 -19.22 -4.47
CA PRO A 678 1.97 -20.43 -4.65
C PRO A 678 1.41 -21.41 -5.68
N TYR A 679 0.08 -21.40 -5.93
CA TYR A 679 -0.58 -22.32 -6.86
C TYR A 679 -1.83 -21.68 -7.46
N GLY A 680 -2.00 -21.80 -8.78
CA GLY A 680 -3.25 -21.46 -9.46
C GLY A 680 -4.28 -22.58 -9.39
N VAL A 681 -3.84 -23.84 -9.27
CA VAL A 681 -4.72 -25.01 -9.17
C VAL A 681 -4.35 -25.89 -7.98
N ARG A 682 -5.36 -26.29 -7.19
CA ARG A 682 -5.18 -27.21 -6.05
C ARG A 682 -6.19 -28.35 -6.10
N LEU A 683 -5.70 -29.58 -6.07
CA LEU A 683 -6.53 -30.78 -5.93
C LEU A 683 -6.32 -31.41 -4.56
N GLY A 684 -7.40 -31.53 -3.79
CA GLY A 684 -7.46 -32.22 -2.51
C GLY A 684 -7.37 -33.73 -2.62
N VAL A 685 -7.40 -34.42 -1.49
CA VAL A 685 -7.22 -35.88 -1.38
C VAL A 685 -8.21 -36.61 -2.29
N ARG A 686 -7.73 -37.49 -3.17
CA ARG A 686 -8.55 -38.27 -4.14
C ARG A 686 -9.40 -37.41 -5.09
N ALA A 687 -9.09 -36.13 -5.25
CA ALA A 687 -9.73 -35.30 -6.27
C ALA A 687 -9.22 -35.69 -7.67
N SER A 688 -10.11 -35.71 -8.66
CA SER A 688 -9.76 -36.15 -10.02
C SER A 688 -10.28 -35.23 -11.11
N VAL A 689 -9.39 -34.84 -12.02
CA VAL A 689 -9.66 -34.08 -13.25
C VAL A 689 -8.95 -34.74 -14.44
N LYS A 690 -9.24 -34.29 -15.66
CA LYS A 690 -8.54 -34.75 -16.87
C LYS A 690 -7.34 -33.87 -17.18
N ASP A 691 -7.56 -32.68 -17.73
CA ASP A 691 -6.48 -31.77 -18.10
C ASP A 691 -6.52 -30.53 -17.21
N ILE A 692 -5.36 -30.07 -16.77
CA ILE A 692 -5.18 -28.81 -16.04
C ILE A 692 -4.48 -27.83 -16.96
N TYR A 693 -5.05 -26.63 -17.13
CA TYR A 693 -4.41 -25.50 -17.80
C TYR A 693 -4.18 -24.41 -16.76
N ALA A 694 -2.93 -23.99 -16.55
CA ALA A 694 -2.62 -23.05 -15.47
C ALA A 694 -1.51 -22.05 -15.86
N LYS A 695 -1.71 -20.77 -15.51
CA LYS A 695 -0.65 -19.75 -15.60
C LYS A 695 0.31 -19.76 -14.39
N ASN A 696 0.03 -20.60 -13.39
CA ASN A 696 0.84 -20.80 -12.18
C ASN A 696 0.89 -22.29 -11.81
N ARG A 697 1.66 -22.65 -10.76
CA ARG A 697 1.86 -24.05 -10.32
C ARG A 697 0.55 -24.75 -9.95
N ALA A 698 0.55 -26.07 -10.07
CA ALA A 698 -0.51 -26.93 -9.57
C ALA A 698 -0.03 -27.84 -8.44
N TRP A 699 -0.89 -28.07 -7.44
CA TRP A 699 -0.63 -28.97 -6.32
C TRP A 699 -1.68 -30.06 -6.20
N LEU A 700 -1.25 -31.32 -6.16
CA LEU A 700 -2.12 -32.48 -6.10
C LEU A 700 -1.85 -33.30 -4.83
N ARG A 701 -2.89 -33.44 -3.99
CA ARG A 701 -2.82 -34.11 -2.69
C ARG A 701 -3.26 -35.57 -2.75
N ASN A 702 -2.54 -36.45 -2.06
CA ASN A 702 -2.86 -37.84 -1.69
C ASN A 702 -3.87 -38.56 -2.61
N TYR A 703 -3.37 -39.36 -3.55
CA TYR A 703 -4.19 -40.06 -4.56
C TYR A 703 -5.02 -39.16 -5.49
N ALA A 704 -4.81 -37.84 -5.50
CA ALA A 704 -5.34 -36.98 -6.55
C ALA A 704 -4.74 -37.34 -7.90
N SER A 705 -5.50 -37.08 -8.98
CA SER A 705 -5.06 -37.42 -10.32
C SER A 705 -5.46 -36.41 -11.38
N ALA A 706 -4.52 -36.11 -12.28
CA ALA A 706 -4.75 -35.47 -13.56
C ALA A 706 -4.10 -36.30 -14.69
N GLU A 707 -4.64 -36.26 -15.90
CA GLU A 707 -4.02 -36.87 -17.08
C GLU A 707 -2.88 -35.98 -17.62
N GLN A 708 -3.13 -34.67 -17.75
CA GLN A 708 -2.17 -33.71 -18.30
C GLN A 708 -2.19 -32.40 -17.52
N VAL A 709 -1.03 -31.74 -17.44
CA VAL A 709 -0.92 -30.37 -16.90
C VAL A 709 -0.17 -29.50 -17.91
N HIS A 710 -0.79 -28.41 -18.33
CA HIS A 710 -0.25 -27.44 -19.29
C HIS A 710 0.00 -26.12 -18.55
N TYR A 711 1.28 -25.76 -18.41
CA TYR A 711 1.70 -24.51 -17.79
C TYR A 711 1.99 -23.44 -18.83
N TYR A 712 1.54 -22.22 -18.59
CA TYR A 712 1.73 -21.07 -19.48
C TYR A 712 2.39 -19.93 -18.71
N GLY A 713 3.71 -19.85 -18.79
CA GLY A 713 4.54 -18.93 -18.00
C GLY A 713 5.63 -18.26 -18.84
N ALA A 714 6.37 -17.34 -18.22
CA ALA A 714 7.52 -16.71 -18.86
C ALA A 714 8.61 -17.75 -19.20
N PRO A 715 9.41 -17.56 -20.28
CA PRO A 715 10.36 -18.58 -20.77
C PRO A 715 11.40 -19.06 -19.74
N ASP A 716 11.68 -18.23 -18.74
CA ASP A 716 12.60 -18.45 -17.63
C ASP A 716 11.95 -19.16 -16.42
N LYS A 717 10.61 -19.19 -16.34
CA LYS A 717 9.86 -19.85 -15.26
C LYS A 717 9.35 -21.22 -15.71
N ILE A 718 10.13 -22.25 -15.37
CA ILE A 718 9.69 -23.65 -15.52
C ILE A 718 8.85 -24.02 -14.29
N PHE A 719 7.57 -24.29 -14.52
CA PHE A 719 6.68 -24.83 -13.50
C PHE A 719 6.71 -26.36 -13.50
N ASN A 720 6.69 -26.93 -12.30
CA ASN A 720 6.53 -28.37 -12.08
C ASN A 720 5.31 -28.58 -11.20
N THR A 721 4.60 -29.68 -11.45
CA THR A 721 3.48 -30.08 -10.62
C THR A 721 3.96 -30.63 -9.29
N GLU A 722 3.46 -30.07 -8.19
CA GLU A 722 3.76 -30.59 -6.86
C GLU A 722 2.81 -31.75 -6.55
N LEU A 723 3.39 -32.91 -6.22
CA LEU A 723 2.65 -34.14 -5.95
C LEU A 723 2.88 -34.61 -4.52
N GLN A 724 1.79 -34.95 -3.82
CA GLN A 724 1.83 -35.54 -2.49
C GLN A 724 1.29 -36.98 -2.51
N ASP A 725 2.00 -37.90 -1.86
CA ASP A 725 1.66 -39.31 -1.61
C ASP A 725 0.73 -39.99 -2.63
N ASN A 726 1.30 -40.74 -3.57
CA ASN A 726 0.55 -41.47 -4.60
C ASN A 726 -0.35 -40.61 -5.50
N ALA A 727 -0.30 -39.28 -5.42
CA ALA A 727 -0.85 -38.41 -6.45
C ALA A 727 -0.14 -38.66 -7.79
N LYS A 728 -0.88 -38.54 -8.89
CA LYS A 728 -0.38 -38.91 -10.22
C LYS A 728 -0.76 -37.87 -11.27
N ILE A 729 0.21 -37.56 -12.12
CA ILE A 729 0.00 -36.94 -13.43
C ILE A 729 0.47 -37.89 -14.51
N GLY A 730 -0.12 -37.80 -15.72
CA GLY A 730 0.43 -38.48 -16.89
C GLY A 730 1.72 -37.81 -17.34
N PHE A 731 1.66 -36.50 -17.60
CA PHE A 731 2.81 -35.63 -17.87
C PHE A 731 2.43 -34.16 -17.65
N ASP A 732 3.44 -33.31 -17.50
CA ASP A 732 3.30 -31.86 -17.57
C ASP A 732 4.14 -31.25 -18.71
N VAL A 733 3.65 -30.13 -19.26
CA VAL A 733 4.30 -29.39 -20.35
C VAL A 733 4.32 -27.92 -19.99
N ASN A 734 5.47 -27.27 -20.20
CA ASN A 734 5.61 -25.83 -20.11
C ASN A 734 5.54 -25.22 -21.51
N MET A 735 4.68 -24.21 -21.68
CA MET A 735 4.49 -23.44 -22.90
C MET A 735 4.74 -21.95 -22.61
N PRO A 736 5.16 -21.17 -23.63
CA PRO A 736 5.24 -19.72 -23.49
C PRO A 736 3.90 -19.10 -23.07
N LYS A 737 3.94 -18.01 -22.29
CA LYS A 737 2.74 -17.27 -21.83
C LYS A 737 1.82 -16.90 -22.99
N GLU A 738 2.38 -16.52 -24.14
CA GLU A 738 1.67 -16.12 -25.36
C GLU A 738 0.93 -17.28 -26.03
N SER A 739 1.21 -18.52 -25.63
CA SER A 739 0.51 -19.71 -26.12
C SER A 739 -0.78 -20.02 -25.36
N TRP A 740 -1.16 -19.17 -24.38
CA TRP A 740 -2.43 -19.32 -23.66
C TRP A 740 -3.59 -19.30 -24.68
N PRO A 741 -4.40 -20.37 -24.76
CA PRO A 741 -5.26 -20.59 -25.93
C PRO A 741 -6.58 -19.81 -25.90
N TRP A 742 -6.84 -19.02 -24.86
CA TRP A 742 -8.11 -18.32 -24.65
C TRP A 742 -7.89 -16.87 -24.25
N THR A 743 -8.52 -15.95 -24.96
CA THR A 743 -8.72 -14.56 -24.53
C THR A 743 -10.19 -14.44 -24.19
N LEU A 744 -10.52 -14.15 -22.93
CA LEU A 744 -11.90 -13.99 -22.48
C LEU A 744 -12.10 -12.54 -21.99
N PRO A 745 -13.26 -11.92 -22.27
CA PRO A 745 -13.60 -10.64 -21.69
C PRO A 745 -13.58 -10.72 -20.18
N HIS A 746 -13.10 -9.67 -19.52
CA HIS A 746 -13.32 -9.50 -18.09
C HIS A 746 -14.62 -8.72 -17.82
N GLN A 747 -15.08 -7.91 -18.78
CA GLN A 747 -16.25 -7.06 -18.61
C GLN A 747 -17.58 -7.69 -19.08
N LEU A 748 -18.69 -7.34 -18.42
CA LEU A 748 -20.05 -7.70 -18.81
C LEU A 748 -20.88 -6.47 -19.15
N SER A 749 -21.81 -6.61 -20.09
CA SER A 749 -22.72 -5.52 -20.48
C SER A 749 -23.70 -5.12 -19.36
N SER A 750 -23.91 -3.82 -19.20
CA SER A 750 -24.86 -3.27 -18.23
C SER A 750 -26.32 -3.44 -18.71
N PHE A 751 -27.25 -3.52 -17.76
CA PHE A 751 -28.70 -3.56 -18.03
C PHE A 751 -29.52 -2.95 -16.89
N ASP A 752 -30.74 -2.51 -17.21
CA ASP A 752 -31.73 -2.03 -16.25
C ASP A 752 -32.51 -3.21 -15.64
N VAL A 753 -32.62 -3.19 -14.31
CA VAL A 753 -33.37 -4.18 -13.52
C VAL A 753 -34.77 -3.69 -13.15
N GLY A 754 -35.14 -2.47 -13.58
CA GLY A 754 -36.44 -1.88 -13.35
C GLY A 754 -36.74 -1.68 -11.86
N SER A 755 -38.02 -1.54 -11.52
CA SER A 755 -38.49 -1.30 -10.14
C SER A 755 -39.40 -2.39 -9.58
N VAL A 756 -39.75 -3.39 -10.39
CA VAL A 756 -40.77 -4.40 -10.05
C VAL A 756 -40.21 -5.42 -9.07
N GLU A 757 -40.93 -5.66 -7.97
CA GLU A 757 -40.60 -6.72 -7.02
C GLU A 757 -41.64 -7.85 -7.07
N LYS A 758 -41.17 -9.10 -6.95
CA LYS A 758 -42.02 -10.28 -6.85
C LYS A 758 -41.54 -11.19 -5.73
N ILE A 759 -42.44 -11.45 -4.78
CA ILE A 759 -42.28 -12.49 -3.77
C ILE A 759 -43.26 -13.64 -4.09
N VAL A 760 -42.74 -14.86 -4.13
CA VAL A 760 -43.48 -16.11 -4.37
C VAL A 760 -43.63 -16.85 -3.05
N LYS A 761 -44.87 -17.01 -2.59
CA LYS A 761 -45.18 -17.59 -1.28
C LYS A 761 -45.33 -19.12 -1.35
N ASN A 762 -45.43 -19.75 -0.19
CA ASN A 762 -45.61 -21.19 -0.05
C ASN A 762 -46.83 -21.69 -0.87
N GLY A 763 -46.62 -22.68 -1.74
CA GLY A 763 -47.66 -23.25 -2.60
C GLY A 763 -47.94 -22.44 -3.88
N GLU A 764 -47.40 -21.23 -4.02
CA GLU A 764 -47.51 -20.45 -5.24
C GLU A 764 -46.55 -20.97 -6.32
N VAL A 765 -47.00 -20.90 -7.57
CA VAL A 765 -46.16 -21.09 -8.75
C VAL A 765 -46.13 -19.77 -9.50
N PHE A 766 -44.94 -19.23 -9.73
CA PHE A 766 -44.75 -18.01 -10.49
C PHE A 766 -43.92 -18.30 -11.74
N THR A 767 -44.39 -17.82 -12.89
CA THR A 767 -43.70 -18.00 -14.17
C THR A 767 -42.90 -16.75 -14.52
N LEU A 768 -41.58 -16.88 -14.58
CA LEU A 768 -40.67 -15.89 -15.12
C LEU A 768 -40.62 -16.07 -16.65
N LYS A 769 -41.11 -15.06 -17.37
CA LYS A 769 -41.29 -15.08 -18.82
C LYS A 769 -40.10 -14.44 -19.54
N ASP A 770 -39.96 -14.74 -20.82
CA ASP A 770 -39.04 -14.03 -21.71
C ASP A 770 -39.18 -12.50 -21.61
N GLU A 771 -38.06 -11.80 -21.75
CA GLU A 771 -37.91 -10.34 -21.66
C GLU A 771 -38.35 -9.73 -20.32
N SER A 772 -38.59 -10.55 -19.29
CA SER A 772 -38.98 -10.04 -17.97
C SER A 772 -37.85 -9.32 -17.25
N VAL A 773 -38.19 -8.22 -16.59
CA VAL A 773 -37.29 -7.38 -15.81
C VAL A 773 -37.84 -7.22 -14.37
N TYR A 774 -37.06 -7.61 -13.35
CA TYR A 774 -37.43 -7.51 -11.94
C TYR A 774 -36.29 -6.97 -11.08
N ARG A 775 -36.55 -5.98 -10.23
CA ARG A 775 -35.57 -5.52 -9.25
C ARG A 775 -35.34 -6.58 -8.17
N LEU A 776 -36.41 -7.21 -7.69
CA LEU A 776 -36.36 -8.28 -6.69
C LEU A 776 -37.24 -9.44 -7.13
N LEU A 777 -36.68 -10.64 -7.19
CA LEU A 777 -37.43 -11.89 -7.32
C LEU A 777 -37.04 -12.82 -6.16
N LYS A 778 -37.94 -12.94 -5.18
CA LYS A 778 -37.77 -13.81 -4.03
C LYS A 778 -38.74 -14.98 -4.06
N VAL A 779 -38.25 -16.18 -3.77
CA VAL A 779 -39.05 -17.40 -3.66
C VAL A 779 -38.86 -17.97 -2.27
N GLU A 780 -39.91 -17.88 -1.47
CA GLU A 780 -39.90 -18.38 -0.09
C GLU A 780 -40.07 -19.90 -0.04
N PHE A 781 -39.85 -20.47 1.15
CA PHE A 781 -40.06 -21.89 1.42
C PHE A 781 -41.40 -22.40 0.85
N GLY A 782 -41.35 -23.48 0.06
CA GLY A 782 -42.52 -24.12 -0.53
C GLY A 782 -43.09 -23.42 -1.78
N GLY A 783 -42.61 -22.23 -2.14
CA GLY A 783 -42.91 -21.57 -3.42
C GLY A 783 -42.17 -22.24 -4.60
N THR A 784 -42.68 -22.03 -5.82
CA THR A 784 -42.07 -22.56 -7.06
C THR A 784 -41.87 -21.46 -8.09
N LEU A 785 -40.62 -21.29 -8.54
CA LEU A 785 -40.27 -20.48 -9.71
C LEU A 785 -40.24 -21.37 -10.96
N GLN A 786 -41.10 -21.06 -11.91
CA GLN A 786 -41.12 -21.65 -13.24
C GLN A 786 -40.45 -20.69 -14.24
N ILE A 787 -39.41 -21.14 -14.95
CA ILE A 787 -38.60 -20.32 -15.86
C ILE A 787 -38.93 -20.73 -17.31
N GLU A 788 -39.42 -19.79 -18.12
CA GLU A 788 -39.61 -19.99 -19.57
C GLU A 788 -38.30 -19.85 -20.35
N SER A 789 -38.27 -20.37 -21.59
CA SER A 789 -37.16 -20.09 -22.50
C SER A 789 -37.17 -18.62 -22.91
N GLY A 790 -36.00 -18.03 -23.14
CA GLY A 790 -35.88 -16.58 -23.34
C GLY A 790 -34.69 -15.96 -22.62
N THR A 791 -34.65 -14.63 -22.61
CA THR A 791 -33.67 -13.81 -21.88
C THR A 791 -34.38 -13.00 -20.80
N MET A 792 -33.92 -13.09 -19.56
CA MET A 792 -34.55 -12.41 -18.41
C MET A 792 -33.51 -11.69 -17.55
N HIS A 793 -33.93 -10.59 -16.93
CA HIS A 793 -33.06 -9.71 -16.16
C HIS A 793 -33.62 -9.53 -14.75
N VAL A 794 -32.80 -9.79 -13.73
CA VAL A 794 -33.17 -9.68 -12.33
C VAL A 794 -32.09 -8.91 -11.57
N GLY A 795 -32.47 -7.96 -10.70
CA GLY A 795 -31.54 -7.29 -9.79
C GLY A 795 -31.08 -8.26 -8.71
N THR A 796 -31.97 -8.55 -7.76
CA THR A 796 -31.78 -9.50 -6.67
C THR A 796 -32.63 -10.76 -6.90
N LEU A 797 -31.97 -11.92 -7.04
CA LEU A 797 -32.60 -13.24 -7.11
C LEU A 797 -32.36 -14.01 -5.80
N GLN A 798 -33.41 -14.20 -5.01
CA GLN A 798 -33.34 -14.92 -3.75
C GLN A 798 -34.21 -16.18 -3.78
N LEU A 799 -33.59 -17.35 -3.74
CA LEU A 799 -34.29 -18.64 -3.65
C LEU A 799 -34.02 -19.28 -2.29
N ASP A 800 -34.98 -19.20 -1.38
CA ASP A 800 -34.82 -19.68 -0.01
C ASP A 800 -34.75 -21.22 0.05
N ALA A 801 -34.12 -21.75 1.11
CA ALA A 801 -34.06 -23.19 1.33
C ALA A 801 -35.48 -23.80 1.36
N GLY A 802 -35.70 -24.85 0.56
CA GLY A 802 -37.02 -25.49 0.44
C GLY A 802 -37.96 -24.88 -0.60
N SER A 803 -37.55 -23.81 -1.28
CA SER A 803 -38.17 -23.38 -2.55
C SER A 803 -37.85 -24.35 -3.70
N LYS A 804 -38.58 -24.20 -4.81
CA LYS A 804 -38.45 -25.07 -5.99
C LYS A 804 -38.20 -24.26 -7.26
N VAL A 805 -37.37 -24.79 -8.16
CA VAL A 805 -37.19 -24.29 -9.52
C VAL A 805 -37.67 -25.34 -10.53
N LYS A 806 -38.33 -24.87 -11.58
CA LYS A 806 -38.81 -25.67 -12.71
C LYS A 806 -38.53 -24.92 -14.01
N PHE A 807 -38.07 -25.63 -15.04
CA PHE A 807 -37.94 -25.08 -16.39
C PHE A 807 -39.16 -25.49 -17.22
N SER A 808 -39.79 -24.53 -17.91
CA SER A 808 -40.94 -24.79 -18.80
C SER A 808 -40.52 -25.65 -19.99
N GLU A 809 -39.34 -25.36 -20.56
CA GLU A 809 -38.80 -26.01 -21.76
C GLU A 809 -37.32 -26.40 -21.52
N PRO A 810 -37.04 -27.44 -20.73
CA PRO A 810 -35.67 -27.87 -20.45
C PRO A 810 -34.88 -28.13 -21.74
N GLY A 811 -33.66 -27.60 -21.82
CA GLY A 811 -32.78 -27.75 -22.98
C GLY A 811 -32.94 -26.67 -24.05
N TYR A 812 -34.01 -25.87 -24.03
CA TYR A 812 -34.12 -24.68 -24.88
C TYR A 812 -33.39 -23.49 -24.25
N ARG A 813 -32.95 -22.54 -25.09
CA ARG A 813 -32.12 -21.41 -24.67
C ARG A 813 -32.84 -20.57 -23.63
N THR A 814 -32.24 -20.49 -22.45
CA THR A 814 -32.72 -19.75 -21.29
C THR A 814 -31.52 -19.00 -20.70
N ASP A 815 -31.51 -17.69 -20.89
CA ASP A 815 -30.47 -16.77 -20.42
C ASP A 815 -31.02 -15.95 -19.24
N LEU A 816 -30.45 -16.11 -18.05
CA LEU A 816 -30.86 -15.37 -16.86
C LEU A 816 -29.73 -14.47 -16.37
N HIS A 817 -29.92 -13.16 -16.47
CA HIS A 817 -28.98 -12.15 -15.99
C HIS A 817 -29.37 -11.71 -14.58
N VAL A 818 -28.42 -11.77 -13.65
CA VAL A 818 -28.60 -11.34 -12.26
C VAL A 818 -27.59 -10.26 -11.91
N LYS A 819 -28.05 -9.07 -11.51
CA LYS A 819 -27.20 -7.88 -11.36
C LYS A 819 -26.52 -7.77 -10.00
N GLU A 820 -27.30 -7.81 -8.92
CA GLU A 820 -26.86 -7.36 -7.59
C GLU A 820 -26.58 -8.52 -6.65
N THR A 821 -27.56 -9.39 -6.44
CA THR A 821 -27.50 -10.44 -5.41
C THR A 821 -28.10 -11.73 -5.93
N LEU A 822 -27.38 -12.83 -5.73
CA LEU A 822 -27.82 -14.18 -6.08
C LEU A 822 -27.72 -15.12 -4.88
N LEU A 823 -28.87 -15.61 -4.40
CA LEU A 823 -28.94 -16.70 -3.42
C LEU A 823 -29.66 -17.90 -4.03
N TRP A 824 -28.95 -19.02 -4.20
CA TRP A 824 -29.50 -20.25 -4.81
C TRP A 824 -29.55 -21.42 -3.83
N ASN A 825 -30.63 -21.52 -3.04
CA ASN A 825 -30.88 -22.64 -2.11
C ASN A 825 -32.07 -23.54 -2.51
N ALA A 826 -32.56 -23.40 -3.75
CA ALA A 826 -33.72 -24.14 -4.24
C ALA A 826 -33.42 -25.61 -4.56
N LYS A 827 -34.48 -26.42 -4.57
CA LYS A 827 -34.49 -27.75 -5.18
C LYS A 827 -35.00 -27.68 -6.62
N GLN A 828 -34.48 -28.50 -7.51
CA GLN A 828 -35.03 -28.65 -8.85
C GLN A 828 -36.09 -29.74 -8.85
N THR A 829 -37.27 -29.41 -9.40
CA THR A 829 -38.43 -30.32 -9.39
C THR A 829 -38.20 -31.65 -10.15
N VAL A 830 -37.27 -31.69 -11.11
CA VAL A 830 -36.89 -32.90 -11.86
C VAL A 830 -35.37 -32.93 -12.07
N PHE A 831 -34.58 -33.02 -11.00
CA PHE A 831 -33.12 -33.06 -11.10
C PHE A 831 -32.56 -34.27 -11.87
N SER A 832 -33.37 -35.32 -12.07
CA SER A 832 -33.00 -36.50 -12.87
C SER A 832 -32.68 -36.20 -14.34
N ILE A 833 -33.13 -35.05 -14.86
CA ILE A 833 -32.80 -34.58 -16.22
C ILE A 833 -31.78 -33.42 -16.21
N GLY A 834 -30.95 -33.31 -15.16
CA GLY A 834 -30.00 -32.20 -14.98
C GLY A 834 -29.10 -31.92 -16.18
N SER A 835 -28.70 -32.95 -16.93
CA SER A 835 -27.94 -32.76 -18.18
C SER A 835 -28.71 -32.03 -19.28
N THR A 836 -30.02 -32.25 -19.37
CA THR A 836 -30.87 -31.59 -20.37
C THR A 836 -31.09 -30.14 -20.01
N ILE A 837 -31.33 -29.86 -18.72
CA ILE A 837 -31.44 -28.49 -18.21
C ILE A 837 -30.14 -27.73 -18.46
N ALA A 838 -28.98 -28.31 -18.13
CA ALA A 838 -27.70 -27.65 -18.25
C ALA A 838 -27.30 -27.31 -19.70
N LYS A 839 -27.80 -28.04 -20.71
CA LYS A 839 -27.61 -27.68 -22.12
C LYS A 839 -28.30 -26.36 -22.52
N GLY A 840 -29.44 -26.06 -21.91
CA GLY A 840 -30.29 -24.93 -22.30
C GLY A 840 -30.23 -23.73 -21.36
N PHE A 841 -29.80 -23.90 -20.11
CA PHE A 841 -29.82 -22.86 -19.10
C PHE A 841 -28.43 -22.25 -18.85
N ARG A 842 -28.34 -20.92 -18.94
CA ARG A 842 -27.19 -20.12 -18.54
C ARG A 842 -27.63 -19.02 -17.59
N LEU A 843 -26.91 -18.86 -16.49
CA LEU A 843 -27.03 -17.74 -15.57
C LEU A 843 -25.76 -16.89 -15.67
N THR A 844 -25.92 -15.60 -15.96
CA THR A 844 -24.83 -14.61 -15.94
C THR A 844 -25.01 -13.72 -14.72
N TYR A 845 -24.04 -13.73 -13.82
CA TYR A 845 -24.03 -12.91 -12.62
C TYR A 845 -23.05 -11.75 -12.81
N HIS A 846 -23.58 -10.53 -12.65
CA HIS A 846 -22.84 -9.29 -12.89
C HIS A 846 -22.30 -8.67 -11.59
N GLY A 847 -22.68 -9.21 -10.44
CA GLY A 847 -22.19 -8.73 -9.15
C GLY A 847 -20.81 -9.29 -8.81
N THR A 848 -20.16 -8.64 -7.83
CA THR A 848 -18.83 -9.01 -7.30
C THR A 848 -18.93 -9.93 -6.08
N SER A 849 -20.09 -9.98 -5.43
CA SER A 849 -20.30 -10.75 -4.21
C SER A 849 -20.11 -12.25 -4.43
N ARG A 850 -19.40 -12.90 -3.49
CA ARG A 850 -19.17 -14.35 -3.50
C ARG A 850 -20.47 -15.14 -3.61
N LEU A 851 -20.48 -16.15 -4.48
CA LEU A 851 -21.63 -17.00 -4.76
C LEU A 851 -21.49 -18.37 -4.12
N ASP A 852 -22.36 -18.68 -3.17
CA ASP A 852 -22.46 -20.01 -2.57
C ASP A 852 -23.64 -20.79 -3.18
N ILE A 853 -23.33 -21.78 -4.02
CA ILE A 853 -24.34 -22.65 -4.65
C ILE A 853 -24.57 -23.87 -3.74
N ALA A 854 -25.55 -23.74 -2.83
CA ALA A 854 -25.90 -24.77 -1.87
C ALA A 854 -27.14 -25.62 -2.25
N GLY A 855 -27.96 -25.14 -3.20
CA GLY A 855 -29.09 -25.87 -3.78
C GLY A 855 -28.70 -26.84 -4.92
N GLU A 856 -29.71 -27.49 -5.53
CA GLU A 856 -29.51 -28.31 -6.72
C GLU A 856 -29.25 -27.41 -7.96
N TRP A 857 -28.18 -27.70 -8.69
CA TRP A 857 -27.73 -26.88 -9.82
C TRP A 857 -27.57 -27.67 -11.12
N ALA A 858 -28.10 -27.09 -12.20
CA ALA A 858 -27.96 -27.59 -13.56
C ALA A 858 -28.03 -26.38 -14.51
N GLY A 859 -26.91 -26.01 -15.14
CA GLY A 859 -26.79 -24.81 -15.96
C GLY A 859 -25.35 -24.32 -16.05
N SER A 860 -25.05 -23.51 -17.05
CA SER A 860 -23.81 -22.75 -17.07
C SER A 860 -23.91 -21.53 -16.15
N LEU A 861 -22.90 -21.30 -15.32
CA LEU A 861 -22.79 -20.13 -14.44
C LEU A 861 -21.61 -19.28 -14.90
N ILE A 862 -21.87 -18.04 -15.30
CA ILE A 862 -20.88 -17.07 -15.74
C ILE A 862 -20.84 -15.93 -14.72
N ALA A 863 -19.79 -15.85 -13.90
CA ALA A 863 -19.67 -14.83 -12.85
C ALA A 863 -18.23 -14.27 -12.79
N PRO A 864 -17.80 -13.53 -13.83
CA PRO A 864 -16.40 -13.14 -14.05
C PRO A 864 -15.79 -12.32 -12.93
N TYR A 865 -16.59 -11.65 -12.11
CA TYR A 865 -16.13 -10.82 -10.99
C TYR A 865 -16.26 -11.50 -9.62
N ALA A 866 -16.99 -12.61 -9.54
CA ALA A 866 -17.34 -13.22 -8.25
C ALA A 866 -16.55 -14.52 -8.02
N LYS A 867 -16.15 -14.72 -6.76
CA LYS A 867 -15.70 -16.03 -6.28
C LYS A 867 -16.90 -16.96 -6.18
N ILE A 868 -16.76 -18.20 -6.64
CA ILE A 868 -17.86 -19.18 -6.67
C ILE A 868 -17.48 -20.38 -5.82
N VAL A 869 -18.40 -20.82 -4.96
CA VAL A 869 -18.25 -22.04 -4.19
C VAL A 869 -19.38 -23.02 -4.50
N LEU A 870 -18.98 -24.18 -5.01
CA LEU A 870 -19.87 -25.19 -5.56
C LEU A 870 -19.97 -26.38 -4.60
N GLY A 871 -21.20 -26.86 -4.34
CA GLY A 871 -21.42 -28.10 -3.58
C GLY A 871 -21.38 -27.95 -2.05
N GLN A 872 -21.75 -26.77 -1.53
CA GLN A 872 -21.83 -26.48 -0.08
C GLN A 872 -23.00 -27.18 0.63
N GLY A 873 -23.97 -27.72 -0.11
CA GLY A 873 -25.16 -28.35 0.47
C GLY A 873 -24.88 -29.64 1.26
N GLU A 874 -25.56 -29.82 2.39
CA GLU A 874 -25.47 -31.04 3.22
C GLU A 874 -26.13 -32.28 2.56
N LYS A 875 -27.06 -32.08 1.61
CA LYS A 875 -27.91 -33.15 1.05
C LYS A 875 -27.68 -33.48 -0.42
N SER A 876 -27.18 -32.52 -1.22
CA SER A 876 -26.88 -32.72 -2.64
C SER A 876 -25.54 -32.07 -2.97
N LYS A 877 -24.60 -32.87 -3.48
CA LYS A 877 -23.27 -32.43 -3.91
C LYS A 877 -23.02 -32.75 -5.38
N VAL A 878 -24.09 -32.87 -6.17
CA VAL A 878 -24.02 -33.15 -7.61
C VAL A 878 -24.48 -31.91 -8.37
N LEU A 879 -23.68 -31.48 -9.36
CA LEU A 879 -23.95 -30.31 -10.19
C LEU A 879 -23.76 -30.65 -11.67
N TYR A 880 -24.48 -29.98 -12.56
CA TYR A 880 -24.34 -30.11 -14.02
C TYR A 880 -24.05 -28.75 -14.67
N GLY A 881 -23.09 -28.66 -15.61
CA GLY A 881 -22.86 -27.46 -16.41
C GLY A 881 -21.39 -27.07 -16.59
N GLN A 882 -21.17 -25.83 -17.01
CA GLN A 882 -19.87 -25.14 -17.06
C GLN A 882 -19.87 -23.95 -16.10
N PHE A 883 -18.70 -23.61 -15.54
CA PHE A 883 -18.59 -22.56 -14.53
C PHE A 883 -17.41 -21.64 -14.88
N LEU A 884 -17.68 -20.34 -14.91
CA LEU A 884 -16.68 -19.28 -15.01
C LEU A 884 -16.78 -18.38 -13.78
N GLY A 885 -15.65 -18.12 -13.11
CA GLY A 885 -15.60 -17.26 -11.92
C GLY A 885 -14.26 -16.54 -11.73
N ASN A 886 -14.21 -15.59 -10.79
CA ASN A 886 -12.96 -14.95 -10.35
C ASN A 886 -12.28 -15.72 -9.21
N GLY A 887 -12.30 -17.05 -9.29
CA GLY A 887 -11.96 -17.97 -8.19
C GLY A 887 -13.07 -19.01 -8.02
N ILE A 888 -12.74 -20.29 -8.19
CA ILE A 888 -13.69 -21.39 -8.07
C ILE A 888 -13.22 -22.38 -7.00
N THR A 889 -14.07 -22.62 -6.00
CA THR A 889 -13.88 -23.66 -4.99
C THR A 889 -14.96 -24.73 -5.11
N VAL A 890 -14.55 -25.97 -5.36
CA VAL A 890 -15.44 -27.14 -5.31
C VAL A 890 -15.33 -27.76 -3.93
N HIS A 891 -16.39 -27.65 -3.14
CA HIS A 891 -16.44 -28.16 -1.78
C HIS A 891 -16.28 -29.69 -1.77
N GLN A 892 -15.76 -30.23 -0.66
CA GLN A 892 -15.39 -31.65 -0.50
C GLN A 892 -16.53 -32.62 -0.83
N TYR A 893 -16.19 -33.77 -1.42
CA TYR A 893 -17.10 -34.84 -1.84
C TYR A 893 -18.17 -34.41 -2.86
N SER A 894 -17.87 -33.41 -3.69
CA SER A 894 -18.76 -32.92 -4.74
C SER A 894 -18.45 -33.50 -6.10
N THR A 895 -19.48 -33.72 -6.92
CA THR A 895 -19.36 -34.24 -8.27
C THR A 895 -19.94 -33.23 -9.26
N ILE A 896 -19.10 -32.73 -10.16
CA ILE A 896 -19.51 -31.84 -11.24
C ILE A 896 -19.52 -32.65 -12.54
N PHE A 897 -20.69 -32.74 -13.16
CA PHE A 897 -20.86 -33.27 -14.50
C PHE A 897 -20.76 -32.13 -15.51
N TYR A 898 -19.69 -32.13 -16.29
CA TYR A 898 -19.52 -31.18 -17.38
C TYR A 898 -20.63 -31.37 -18.43
N VAL A 899 -21.32 -30.28 -18.72
CA VAL A 899 -22.33 -30.19 -19.78
C VAL A 899 -22.14 -28.85 -20.47
N LEU A 900 -21.83 -28.90 -21.76
CA LEU A 900 -21.72 -27.72 -22.60
C LEU A 900 -23.07 -27.01 -22.72
N PHE A 901 -23.07 -25.68 -22.65
CA PHE A 901 -24.21 -24.88 -23.06
C PHE A 901 -24.39 -24.98 -24.59
N ASP A 902 -25.36 -25.77 -25.01
CA ASP A 902 -25.66 -26.11 -26.41
C ASP A 902 -27.18 -26.28 -26.55
N PRO A 903 -27.92 -25.16 -26.59
CA PRO A 903 -29.37 -25.19 -26.53
C PRO A 903 -30.02 -25.85 -27.75
N LEU A 904 -31.17 -26.49 -27.55
CA LEU A 904 -31.98 -27.07 -28.62
C LEU A 904 -32.54 -25.97 -29.53
N THR A 905 -32.49 -26.20 -30.84
CA THR A 905 -33.17 -25.37 -31.85
C THR A 905 -34.55 -25.93 -32.17
N LYS A 906 -35.46 -25.10 -32.67
CA LYS A 906 -36.80 -25.53 -33.12
C LYS A 906 -36.75 -26.56 -34.27
N GLU A 907 -35.61 -26.71 -34.96
CA GLU A 907 -35.37 -27.71 -36.01
C GLU A 907 -34.89 -29.07 -35.48
N ASN A 908 -34.27 -29.12 -34.29
CA ASN A 908 -33.76 -30.35 -33.65
C ASN A 908 -34.84 -31.22 -32.99
N GLN A 909 -36.12 -31.00 -33.33
CA GLN A 909 -37.27 -31.69 -32.73
C GLN A 909 -37.30 -33.22 -33.00
N MET A 910 -36.57 -33.72 -34.00
CA MET A 910 -36.66 -35.12 -34.43
C MET A 910 -35.72 -36.11 -33.72
N ASP A 911 -34.62 -35.68 -33.10
CA ASP A 911 -33.63 -36.62 -32.52
C ASP A 911 -33.83 -36.93 -31.03
N VAL A 912 -34.57 -36.12 -30.28
CA VAL A 912 -34.78 -36.34 -28.83
C VAL A 912 -35.80 -37.45 -28.57
N ALA A 913 -36.75 -37.68 -29.49
CA ALA A 913 -37.75 -38.73 -29.36
C ALA A 913 -37.20 -40.17 -29.52
N LEU A 914 -35.97 -40.34 -30.03
CA LEU A 914 -35.37 -41.65 -30.28
C LEU A 914 -34.40 -42.12 -29.17
N TYR A 915 -33.98 -41.25 -28.26
CA TYR A 915 -32.98 -41.60 -27.23
C TYR A 915 -33.57 -41.90 -25.84
N GLU A 916 -34.80 -41.48 -25.54
CA GLU A 916 -35.45 -41.78 -24.24
C GLU A 916 -36.22 -43.11 -24.23
N GLY A 917 -36.33 -43.80 -25.36
CA GLY A 917 -37.00 -45.11 -25.46
C GLY A 917 -36.13 -46.33 -25.12
N ALA A 918 -34.88 -46.14 -24.71
CA ALA A 918 -33.91 -47.24 -24.51
C ALA A 918 -33.13 -47.20 -23.17
N LEU A 919 -33.68 -46.55 -22.14
CA LEU A 919 -33.21 -46.66 -20.75
C LEU A 919 -34.19 -47.45 -19.88
#